data_AF-A0A349WWH3-F1
#
_entry.id   AF-A0A349WWH3-F1
#
_cell.length_a   1.000
_cell.length_b   1.000
_cell.length_c   1.000
_cell.angle_alpha   90.00
_cell.angle_beta   90.00
_cell.angle_gamma   90.00
#
_symmetry.space_group_name_H-M   'P 1'
#
loop_
_entity.id
_entity.type
_entity.pdbx_description
1 polymer ?
#
loop_
_entity_poly.entity_id
_entity_poly.type
_entity_poly.pdbx_seq_one_letter_code
_entity_poly.pdbx_strand_id
1 'polypeptide(L)'
;MILDLKSKILNFKLLVLVILLIVILLEIRNSKLEIGTVNAQVPANTNISCGNVSDTEFNSLRPYQANTQCTSQTASEATFCGNSLTLKETIEKTYTGGGGNCTTKGSKVYCTYNVSVPSHQITIDLSGADLPFMGNTEDVINSQNPTDKLTDAEKTNEYVSWYLNGVINRAEYGEAKNTDYNTINLSGPIQKLLPGIILDAQRINTINNVGETNHNQIAVCAKQGSGGFAGRIQDVLGLGKSKPVSCYQGNNTKAQNDVYRLGSWDGDLSFWNSGSNKIIDAISALIPNIAGIQDAIRTSVANHWNKRTPPLPWSDDPFAKPTRQMTSLEYKKYYNEWQGKTCVIVPAINYLVCLDNILVPNKYADLFSYIPLSSTEDVEGNISIDQVSSAQGTSDSNVIVKNIAFSNQNPATLFFSHMEESDQLSSLLQDTYAPKGEGKVGSPTNVASETSCNTVEVRSNKGDDLFATQLTGDLSYTANFSCTFDAPVPTGCYERCTYFGGAPNECRADCLYPDASPISVPTPTQECKKDVYINLSTTSKIPLADDIWSRLVAGPMAVFKRIFPKTNTAGSVGQIIDIPGSTNIDYSGTDISQSNTDLKLPHLGGISEYFLNGIQTALRPKGLGDTISFAPNSDEDTGSGGEINCNQTIPEIAVNGLNKTEAENITKIWYATGPGKPYFKECNNDVIQRSKSKNINPIFALAIWIHESDASNYEAVNYPVEDFGIHGNQSVPTNNFSKQLDFFLNLPSSYAAKCGKKDMNTFISMFWFGHCSPINQNEKDKISSYTNDLNFIYSVIAPGIALPNYPN
;
A
#
# COMPACT_ATOMS: atom_id res chain seq x y z
N MET A 1 16.37 30.46 75.71
CA MET A 1 15.42 30.45 74.57
C MET A 1 16.11 30.38 73.19
N ILE A 2 17.29 30.99 72.97
CA ILE A 2 18.00 30.95 71.68
C ILE A 2 18.71 29.60 71.39
N LEU A 3 19.07 28.84 72.42
CA LEU A 3 19.71 27.51 72.28
C LEU A 3 18.75 26.39 71.85
N ASP A 4 17.46 26.46 72.22
CA ASP A 4 16.46 25.45 71.85
C ASP A 4 15.95 25.61 70.39
N LEU A 5 16.01 26.83 69.85
CA LEU A 5 15.64 27.11 68.46
C LEU A 5 16.71 26.63 67.46
N LYS A 6 18.00 26.73 67.82
CA LYS A 6 19.11 26.23 66.98
C LYS A 6 19.13 24.71 66.85
N SER A 7 18.82 23.99 67.93
CA SER A 7 18.72 22.51 67.93
C SER A 7 17.57 22.03 67.03
N LYS A 8 16.39 22.67 67.11
CA LYS A 8 15.23 22.34 66.28
C LYS A 8 15.43 22.67 64.79
N ILE A 9 16.11 23.77 64.47
CA ILE A 9 16.43 24.13 63.08
C ILE A 9 17.49 23.18 62.49
N LEU A 10 18.47 22.74 63.30
CA LEU A 10 19.48 21.77 62.84
C LEU A 10 18.86 20.39 62.56
N ASN A 11 17.97 19.93 63.45
CA ASN A 11 17.24 18.67 63.24
C ASN A 11 16.27 18.74 62.06
N PHE A 12 15.63 19.89 61.81
CA PHE A 12 14.76 20.07 60.65
C PHE A 12 15.56 20.06 59.33
N LYS A 13 16.72 20.72 59.28
CA LYS A 13 17.59 20.68 58.10
C LYS A 13 18.17 19.29 57.85
N LEU A 14 18.54 18.55 58.90
CA LEU A 14 19.02 17.18 58.79
C LEU A 14 17.92 16.23 58.29
N LEU A 15 16.69 16.40 58.78
CA LEU A 15 15.53 15.63 58.33
C LEU A 15 15.21 15.90 56.85
N VAL A 16 15.24 17.17 56.42
CA VAL A 16 15.03 17.52 55.01
C VAL A 16 16.14 16.97 54.13
N LEU A 17 17.41 17.02 54.57
CA LEU A 17 18.53 16.45 53.82
C LEU A 17 18.43 14.92 53.68
N VAL A 18 18.00 14.24 54.74
CA VAL A 18 17.79 12.78 54.75
C VAL A 18 16.61 12.40 53.84
N ILE A 19 15.51 13.15 53.86
CA ILE A 19 14.38 12.94 52.94
C ILE A 19 14.83 13.17 51.49
N LEU A 20 15.61 14.22 51.23
CA LEU A 20 16.12 14.49 49.87
C LEU A 20 17.07 13.37 49.41
N LEU A 21 17.93 12.86 50.28
CA LEU A 21 18.83 11.73 49.98
C LEU A 21 18.05 10.43 49.77
N ILE A 22 16.98 10.18 50.51
CA ILE A 22 16.11 9.01 50.31
C ILE A 22 15.37 9.13 48.97
N VAL A 23 14.88 10.32 48.60
CA VAL A 23 14.25 10.57 47.28
C VAL A 23 15.28 10.37 46.16
N ILE A 24 16.49 10.92 46.30
CA ILE A 24 17.56 10.74 45.31
C ILE A 24 18.02 9.27 45.23
N LEU A 25 18.09 8.53 46.34
CA LEU A 25 18.44 7.11 46.34
C LEU A 25 17.30 6.22 45.81
N LEU A 26 16.04 6.63 45.94
CA LEU A 26 14.87 5.99 45.30
C LEU A 26 14.86 6.26 43.79
N GLU A 27 15.20 7.47 43.34
CA GLU A 27 15.38 7.82 41.91
C GLU A 27 16.55 7.04 41.28
N ILE A 28 17.67 6.89 41.98
CA ILE A 28 18.85 6.15 41.49
C ILE A 28 18.60 4.62 41.49
N ARG A 29 17.78 4.08 42.41
CA ARG A 29 17.37 2.66 42.35
C ARG A 29 16.38 2.34 41.23
N ASN A 30 15.58 3.33 40.79
CA ASN A 30 14.72 3.21 39.61
C ASN A 30 15.45 3.51 38.29
N SER A 31 16.69 4.01 38.36
CA SER A 31 17.55 4.24 37.21
C SER A 31 18.46 3.03 36.92
N LYS A 32 17.89 1.82 36.92
CA LYS A 32 18.45 0.77 36.07
C LYS A 32 17.98 1.08 34.66
N LEU A 33 18.85 1.73 33.90
CA LEU A 33 18.77 1.78 32.45
C LEU A 33 19.05 0.35 31.93
N GLU A 34 18.13 -0.57 32.19
CA GLU A 34 17.97 -1.72 31.33
C GLU A 34 17.32 -1.15 30.07
N ILE A 35 18.14 -0.92 29.06
CA ILE A 35 17.70 -0.90 27.66
C ILE A 35 17.24 -2.33 27.39
N GLY A 36 16.08 -2.68 27.93
CA GLY A 36 15.34 -3.84 27.52
C GLY A 36 14.78 -3.47 26.17
N THR A 37 15.33 -4.09 25.13
CA THR A 37 14.59 -4.32 23.89
C THR A 37 13.22 -4.87 24.31
N VAL A 38 12.18 -4.04 24.19
CA VAL A 38 10.80 -4.48 24.35
C VAL A 38 10.54 -5.35 23.13
N ASN A 39 10.96 -6.61 23.20
CA ASN A 39 10.56 -7.59 22.21
C ASN A 39 9.05 -7.75 22.40
N ALA A 40 8.27 -7.26 21.43
CA ALA A 40 6.86 -7.54 21.36
C ALA A 40 6.69 -9.06 21.46
N GLN A 41 6.10 -9.53 22.56
CA GLN A 41 5.98 -10.95 22.81
C GLN A 41 4.97 -11.54 21.81
N VAL A 42 5.48 -12.15 20.73
CA VAL A 42 4.70 -13.09 19.90
C VAL A 42 4.03 -14.08 20.86
N PRO A 43 2.71 -14.31 20.78
CA PRO A 43 2.08 -15.38 21.54
C PRO A 43 2.88 -16.66 21.28
N ALA A 44 3.21 -17.43 22.33
CA ALA A 44 3.99 -18.69 22.20
C ALA A 44 3.33 -19.73 21.26
N ASN A 45 2.14 -19.43 20.76
CA ASN A 45 1.41 -20.17 19.76
C ASN A 45 0.80 -19.17 18.75
N THR A 46 1.37 -19.11 17.54
CA THR A 46 0.84 -18.32 16.39
C THR A 46 -0.46 -18.91 15.81
N ASN A 47 -0.93 -20.05 16.32
CA ASN A 47 -2.18 -20.69 15.92
C ASN A 47 -3.27 -20.55 16.99
N ILE A 48 -3.77 -19.33 17.21
CA ILE A 48 -4.97 -19.11 18.01
C ILE A 48 -6.17 -19.12 17.05
N SER A 49 -7.15 -19.98 17.33
CA SER A 49 -8.41 -19.98 16.55
C SER A 49 -9.17 -18.68 16.75
N CYS A 50 -9.89 -18.22 15.72
CA CYS A 50 -10.67 -16.98 15.74
C CYS A 50 -11.69 -16.88 16.87
N GLY A 51 -12.28 -18.02 17.25
CA GLY A 51 -13.23 -18.09 18.37
C GLY A 51 -12.55 -18.10 19.74
N ASN A 52 -11.26 -18.41 19.80
CA ASN A 52 -10.52 -18.45 21.06
C ASN A 52 -10.24 -17.03 21.55
N VAL A 53 -10.33 -16.88 22.87
CA VAL A 53 -9.99 -15.66 23.57
C VAL A 53 -8.82 -15.97 24.49
N SER A 54 -7.72 -15.22 24.38
CA SER A 54 -6.59 -15.36 25.29
C SER A 54 -6.20 -14.00 25.86
N ASP A 55 -6.02 -13.96 27.18
CA ASP A 55 -5.49 -12.78 27.87
C ASP A 55 -4.02 -13.04 28.24
N THR A 56 -3.13 -12.09 28.04
CA THR A 56 -3.38 -10.70 27.60
C THR A 56 -3.46 -10.56 26.08
N GLU A 57 -4.49 -9.91 25.55
CA GLU A 57 -4.46 -9.36 24.17
C GLU A 57 -3.44 -8.22 24.10
N PHE A 58 -2.76 -8.06 22.96
CA PHE A 58 -1.72 -7.05 22.81
C PHE A 58 -2.32 -5.64 22.74
N ASN A 59 -3.07 -5.35 21.67
CA ASN A 59 -3.74 -4.07 21.41
C ASN A 59 -5.07 -4.31 20.67
N SER A 60 -6.09 -3.47 20.82
CA SER A 60 -7.38 -3.63 20.16
C SER A 60 -7.39 -3.39 18.64
N LEU A 61 -6.29 -2.88 18.09
CA LEU A 61 -6.04 -2.84 16.65
C LEU A 61 -5.12 -3.96 16.16
N ARG A 62 -4.56 -4.75 17.08
CA ARG A 62 -3.66 -5.87 16.79
C ARG A 62 -3.64 -6.83 17.98
N PRO A 63 -4.76 -7.52 18.28
CA PRO A 63 -4.93 -8.26 19.54
C PRO A 63 -4.04 -9.50 19.62
N TYR A 64 -3.85 -10.18 18.48
CA TYR A 64 -3.08 -11.40 18.34
C TYR A 64 -2.02 -11.23 17.25
N GLN A 65 -0.87 -10.70 17.66
CA GLN A 65 0.28 -10.47 16.79
C GLN A 65 0.72 -11.75 16.08
N ALA A 66 1.08 -11.65 14.79
CA ALA A 66 1.55 -12.74 13.95
C ALA A 66 0.61 -13.97 13.90
N ASN A 67 -0.70 -13.74 14.01
CA ASN A 67 -1.71 -14.78 13.85
C ASN A 67 -2.52 -14.58 12.57
N THR A 68 -2.46 -15.57 11.68
CA THR A 68 -3.06 -15.54 10.35
C THR A 68 -4.25 -16.51 10.20
N GLN A 69 -4.67 -17.17 11.29
CA GLN A 69 -5.76 -18.17 11.27
C GLN A 69 -7.13 -17.57 10.92
N CYS A 70 -7.28 -16.24 11.04
CA CYS A 70 -8.52 -15.52 10.82
C CYS A 70 -8.56 -14.73 9.53
N THR A 71 -7.50 -14.76 8.73
CA THR A 71 -7.50 -14.01 7.48
C THR A 71 -8.33 -14.76 6.43
N SER A 72 -9.40 -14.12 5.94
CA SER A 72 -10.30 -14.70 4.94
C SER A 72 -9.89 -14.46 3.49
N GLN A 73 -8.81 -13.72 3.24
CA GLN A 73 -8.47 -13.27 1.90
C GLN A 73 -7.30 -14.05 1.30
N THR A 74 -7.49 -14.59 0.09
CA THR A 74 -6.40 -14.76 -0.88
C THR A 74 -6.02 -13.36 -1.36
N ALA A 75 -5.14 -12.69 -0.62
CA ALA A 75 -4.80 -11.30 -0.85
C ALA A 75 -4.08 -11.12 -2.20
N SER A 76 -4.36 -10.00 -2.88
CA SER A 76 -3.50 -9.50 -3.96
C SER A 76 -2.10 -9.26 -3.38
N GLU A 77 -1.06 -9.78 -4.02
CA GLU A 77 0.32 -9.64 -3.55
C GLU A 77 1.07 -8.63 -4.42
N ALA A 78 1.54 -7.53 -3.82
CA ALA A 78 2.50 -6.66 -4.48
C ALA A 78 3.88 -7.33 -4.44
N THR A 79 4.60 -7.29 -5.56
CA THR A 79 5.99 -7.76 -5.66
C THR A 79 6.88 -6.63 -6.10
N PHE A 80 8.06 -6.53 -5.48
CA PHE A 80 9.02 -5.46 -5.78
C PHE A 80 10.41 -5.99 -6.02
N CYS A 81 11.00 -5.55 -7.13
CA CYS A 81 12.35 -5.88 -7.56
C CYS A 81 13.25 -4.66 -7.31
N GLY A 82 13.83 -4.53 -6.12
CA GLY A 82 14.70 -3.37 -5.84
C GLY A 82 15.66 -3.51 -4.67
N ASN A 83 15.61 -4.64 -3.97
CA ASN A 83 16.47 -4.95 -2.85
C ASN A 83 17.62 -5.83 -3.33
N SER A 84 18.85 -5.31 -3.34
CA SER A 84 20.05 -6.10 -3.64
C SER A 84 20.89 -6.25 -2.39
N LEU A 85 21.05 -7.49 -1.93
CA LEU A 85 21.87 -7.86 -0.79
C LEU A 85 23.30 -8.12 -1.25
N THR A 86 24.23 -7.26 -0.88
CA THR A 86 25.66 -7.53 -1.12
C THR A 86 26.24 -8.32 0.04
N LEU A 87 26.56 -9.58 -0.18
CA LEU A 87 27.35 -10.42 0.71
C LEU A 87 28.84 -10.19 0.48
N LYS A 88 29.61 -10.16 1.57
CA LYS A 88 31.07 -10.11 1.54
C LYS A 88 31.64 -11.38 2.16
N GLU A 89 32.40 -12.15 1.38
CA GLU A 89 33.18 -13.30 1.85
C GLU A 89 34.68 -13.07 1.61
N THR A 90 35.55 -13.69 2.40
CA THR A 90 37.01 -13.61 2.20
C THR A 90 37.58 -14.99 1.88
N ILE A 91 38.18 -15.13 0.70
CA ILE A 91 38.90 -16.34 0.28
C ILE A 91 40.38 -16.21 0.63
N GLU A 92 40.91 -17.19 1.36
CA GLU A 92 42.33 -17.30 1.68
C GLU A 92 43.03 -18.36 0.83
N LYS A 93 44.19 -18.01 0.26
CA LYS A 93 45.08 -18.95 -0.41
C LYS A 93 46.51 -18.83 0.09
N THR A 94 47.07 -19.98 0.40
CA THR A 94 48.44 -20.13 0.88
C THR A 94 49.36 -20.57 -0.25
N TYR A 95 50.50 -19.90 -0.40
CA TYR A 95 51.55 -20.30 -1.33
C TYR A 95 52.53 -21.27 -0.66
N THR A 96 52.53 -22.53 -1.10
CA THR A 96 53.34 -23.62 -0.53
C THR A 96 54.61 -23.93 -1.35
N GLY A 97 55.03 -23.03 -2.26
CA GLY A 97 56.21 -23.24 -3.11
C GLY A 97 55.98 -24.05 -4.39
N GLY A 98 54.73 -24.45 -4.67
CA GLY A 98 54.31 -25.07 -5.94
C GLY A 98 52.80 -25.34 -6.00
N GLY A 99 52.16 -25.05 -7.14
CA GLY A 99 50.72 -25.23 -7.38
C GLY A 99 50.02 -23.97 -7.91
N GLY A 100 49.03 -24.15 -8.81
CA GLY A 100 48.38 -23.07 -9.58
C GLY A 100 49.11 -22.72 -10.88
N ASN A 101 48.48 -21.92 -11.76
CA ASN A 101 49.15 -21.37 -12.94
C ASN A 101 50.01 -20.18 -12.51
N CYS A 102 51.18 -20.47 -11.94
CA CYS A 102 52.11 -19.47 -11.41
C CYS A 102 53.24 -19.17 -12.39
N THR A 103 53.62 -17.90 -12.51
CA THR A 103 54.77 -17.45 -13.30
C THR A 103 55.70 -16.59 -12.45
N THR A 104 57.00 -16.89 -12.50
CA THR A 104 58.03 -16.14 -11.77
C THR A 104 58.57 -15.02 -12.65
N LYS A 105 58.61 -13.79 -12.14
CA LYS A 105 59.28 -12.65 -12.77
C LYS A 105 60.12 -11.93 -11.71
N GLY A 106 61.44 -12.05 -11.81
CA GLY A 106 62.36 -11.49 -10.81
C GLY A 106 62.15 -12.11 -9.43
N SER A 107 61.99 -11.28 -8.40
CA SER A 107 61.75 -11.71 -7.01
C SER A 107 60.28 -12.02 -6.68
N LYS A 108 59.36 -11.92 -7.65
CA LYS A 108 57.92 -12.11 -7.46
C LYS A 108 57.38 -13.32 -8.21
N VAL A 109 56.38 -13.98 -7.63
CA VAL A 109 55.60 -15.07 -8.22
C VAL A 109 54.16 -14.61 -8.37
N TYR A 110 53.66 -14.63 -9.60
CA TYR A 110 52.29 -14.27 -9.95
C TYR A 110 51.49 -15.54 -10.16
N CYS A 111 50.49 -15.80 -9.33
CA CYS A 111 49.65 -16.98 -9.41
C CYS A 111 48.21 -16.60 -9.73
N THR A 112 47.62 -17.28 -10.72
CA THR A 112 46.18 -17.21 -10.98
C THR A 112 45.49 -18.42 -10.37
N TYR A 113 44.41 -18.15 -9.63
CA TYR A 113 43.58 -19.15 -8.99
C TYR A 113 42.18 -19.15 -9.60
N ASN A 114 41.64 -20.35 -9.79
CA ASN A 114 40.23 -20.61 -10.05
C ASN A 114 39.75 -21.52 -8.91
N VAL A 115 38.93 -20.96 -8.02
CA VAL A 115 38.49 -21.60 -6.79
C VAL A 115 37.00 -21.85 -6.88
N SER A 116 36.61 -23.12 -6.85
CA SER A 116 35.21 -23.52 -6.71
C SER A 116 34.88 -23.58 -5.23
N VAL A 117 34.01 -22.69 -4.76
CA VAL A 117 33.49 -22.70 -3.39
C VAL A 117 32.26 -23.60 -3.38
N PRO A 118 32.28 -24.70 -2.60
CA PRO A 118 31.14 -25.60 -2.53
C PRO A 118 29.94 -24.95 -1.85
N SER A 119 28.77 -25.57 -2.06
CA SER A 119 27.51 -25.19 -1.43
C SER A 119 27.66 -25.08 0.09
N HIS A 120 27.31 -23.93 0.65
CA HIS A 120 27.28 -23.70 2.10
C HIS A 120 26.11 -22.79 2.48
N GLN A 121 25.61 -22.96 3.70
CA GLN A 121 24.39 -22.30 4.16
C GLN A 121 24.66 -20.84 4.51
N ILE A 122 23.80 -19.95 3.99
CA ILE A 122 23.69 -18.54 4.35
C ILE A 122 22.37 -18.33 5.10
N THR A 123 22.41 -17.52 6.16
CA THR A 123 21.23 -17.07 6.92
C THR A 123 21.15 -15.56 6.88
N ILE A 124 19.96 -15.04 6.59
CA ILE A 124 19.61 -13.61 6.55
C ILE A 124 18.62 -13.37 7.68
N ASP A 125 19.05 -12.60 8.67
CA ASP A 125 18.24 -12.15 9.80
C ASP A 125 17.39 -10.95 9.38
N LEU A 126 16.11 -10.96 9.77
CA LEU A 126 15.13 -9.94 9.45
C LEU A 126 14.38 -9.48 10.71
N SER A 127 14.85 -9.87 11.90
CA SER A 127 14.17 -9.62 13.17
C SER A 127 14.03 -8.13 13.55
N GLY A 128 14.76 -7.23 12.89
CA GLY A 128 14.64 -5.78 13.06
C GLY A 128 13.63 -5.10 12.14
N ALA A 129 12.96 -5.86 11.24
CA ALA A 129 12.10 -5.30 10.22
C ALA A 129 10.73 -4.86 10.80
N ASP A 130 10.32 -3.64 10.47
CA ASP A 130 9.06 -3.02 10.88
C ASP A 130 8.21 -2.57 9.67
N LEU A 131 6.90 -2.39 9.89
CA LEU A 131 5.94 -1.99 8.85
C LEU A 131 5.68 -0.47 8.89
N PRO A 132 6.32 0.32 8.02
CA PRO A 132 6.19 1.77 8.05
C PRO A 132 4.78 2.22 7.63
N PHE A 133 4.31 3.32 8.23
CA PHE A 133 3.11 4.10 7.88
C PHE A 133 1.74 3.41 7.99
N MET A 134 1.64 2.10 8.07
CA MET A 134 0.32 1.43 8.09
C MET A 134 -0.37 1.56 9.45
N GLY A 135 0.41 1.43 10.53
CA GLY A 135 0.00 1.63 11.90
C GLY A 135 1.18 1.45 12.85
N ASN A 136 0.98 1.81 14.11
CA ASN A 136 1.93 1.56 15.18
C ASN A 136 1.15 1.32 16.48
N THR A 137 1.17 0.07 16.92
CA THR A 137 0.59 -0.43 18.16
C THR A 137 1.65 -0.69 19.24
N GLU A 138 2.95 -0.60 18.90
CA GLU A 138 4.08 -0.80 19.82
C GLU A 138 4.42 0.42 20.69
N ASP A 139 4.40 1.60 20.10
CA ASP A 139 4.77 2.86 20.77
C ASP A 139 3.57 3.60 21.39
N VAL A 140 2.40 2.97 21.39
CA VAL A 140 1.18 3.46 22.03
C VAL A 140 0.84 2.62 23.27
N ILE A 141 -0.17 3.04 24.03
CA ILE A 141 -0.66 2.23 25.15
C ILE A 141 -1.11 0.86 24.62
N ASN A 142 -0.68 -0.21 25.27
CA ASN A 142 -1.08 -1.59 24.98
C ASN A 142 -0.94 -2.43 26.27
N SER A 143 -1.15 -3.75 26.22
CA SER A 143 -1.05 -4.59 27.42
C SER A 143 0.36 -4.67 28.00
N GLN A 144 1.39 -4.36 27.23
CA GLN A 144 2.81 -4.41 27.61
C GLN A 144 3.35 -3.02 27.93
N ASN A 145 2.97 -2.00 27.17
CA ASN A 145 3.42 -0.61 27.29
C ASN A 145 2.32 0.26 27.95
N PRO A 146 2.54 0.78 29.17
CA PRO A 146 1.57 1.63 29.86
C PRO A 146 1.56 3.09 29.35
N THR A 147 2.48 3.46 28.47
CA THR A 147 2.73 4.85 28.09
C THR A 147 2.59 5.08 26.59
N ASP A 148 1.97 6.19 26.25
CA ASP A 148 1.85 6.68 24.88
C ASP A 148 3.12 7.47 24.52
N LYS A 149 3.93 6.96 23.60
CA LYS A 149 5.10 7.70 23.07
C LYS A 149 4.74 8.53 21.84
N LEU A 150 3.63 8.22 21.19
CA LEU A 150 3.08 8.99 20.08
C LEU A 150 1.92 9.87 20.57
N THR A 151 1.94 11.13 20.20
CA THR A 151 0.80 12.02 20.40
C THR A 151 -0.36 11.61 19.50
N ASP A 152 -1.58 11.96 19.89
CA ASP A 152 -2.77 11.66 19.08
C ASP A 152 -2.71 12.31 17.68
N ALA A 153 -2.02 13.45 17.55
CA ALA A 153 -1.79 14.10 16.27
C ALA A 153 -0.79 13.33 15.40
N GLU A 154 0.33 12.86 15.97
CA GLU A 154 1.30 12.02 15.25
C GLU A 154 0.63 10.74 14.74
N LYS A 155 -0.19 10.08 15.58
CA LYS A 155 -0.97 8.91 15.15
C LYS A 155 -1.78 9.20 13.89
N THR A 156 -2.62 10.22 13.91
CA THR A 156 -3.48 10.55 12.77
C THR A 156 -2.75 11.13 11.58
N ASN A 157 -1.57 11.72 11.77
CA ASN A 157 -0.85 12.36 10.67
C ASN A 157 0.08 11.38 9.95
N GLU A 158 0.68 10.42 10.67
CA GLU A 158 1.77 9.59 10.16
C GLU A 158 1.37 8.16 9.85
N TYR A 159 0.17 7.72 10.25
CA TYR A 159 -0.26 6.32 10.12
C TYR A 159 -1.64 6.17 9.48
N VAL A 160 -1.76 5.29 8.50
CA VAL A 160 -2.96 5.06 7.68
C VAL A 160 -4.14 4.56 8.52
N SER A 161 -3.94 3.53 9.34
CA SER A 161 -4.99 2.99 10.22
C SER A 161 -5.58 4.10 11.12
N TRP A 162 -4.71 4.86 11.78
CA TRP A 162 -5.10 5.95 12.66
C TRP A 162 -5.69 7.14 11.91
N TYR A 163 -5.20 7.48 10.72
CA TYR A 163 -5.77 8.55 9.90
C TYR A 163 -7.17 8.20 9.43
N LEU A 164 -7.40 6.98 8.91
CA LEU A 164 -8.70 6.53 8.41
C LEU A 164 -9.76 6.49 9.53
N ASN A 165 -9.41 5.92 10.69
CA ASN A 165 -10.31 5.80 11.83
C ASN A 165 -10.44 7.12 12.64
N GLY A 166 -9.33 7.82 12.83
CA GLY A 166 -9.16 8.87 13.85
C GLY A 166 -8.75 8.33 15.23
N VAL A 167 -8.42 9.26 16.13
CA VAL A 167 -8.20 8.96 17.55
C VAL A 167 -9.56 8.83 18.24
N ILE A 168 -10.09 7.61 18.24
CA ILE A 168 -11.30 7.23 18.98
C ILE A 168 -10.94 6.50 20.27
N ASN A 169 -11.89 6.42 21.21
CA ASN A 169 -11.71 5.60 22.42
C ASN A 169 -11.64 4.11 22.07
N ARG A 170 -10.46 3.64 21.70
CA ARG A 170 -10.14 2.22 21.54
C ARG A 170 -10.10 1.53 22.91
N ALA A 171 -9.97 0.20 22.97
CA ALA A 171 -9.99 -0.53 24.24
C ALA A 171 -8.93 -0.02 25.24
N GLU A 172 -7.81 0.50 24.73
CA GLU A 172 -6.72 1.11 25.50
C GLU A 172 -7.15 2.40 26.21
N TYR A 173 -8.09 3.15 25.62
CA TYR A 173 -8.41 4.52 25.99
C TYR A 173 -9.89 4.64 26.41
N GLY A 174 -10.14 4.96 27.68
CA GLY A 174 -11.49 5.29 28.17
C GLY A 174 -11.98 6.67 27.71
N GLU A 175 -13.03 7.21 28.34
CA GLU A 175 -13.64 8.52 27.99
C GLU A 175 -12.67 9.72 27.93
N ALA A 176 -11.46 9.59 28.49
CA ALA A 176 -10.44 10.64 28.51
C ALA A 176 -10.04 11.16 27.12
N LYS A 177 -10.17 10.36 26.06
CA LYS A 177 -9.81 10.76 24.69
C LYS A 177 -11.01 11.27 23.87
N ASN A 178 -12.24 11.24 24.40
CA ASN A 178 -13.43 11.83 23.75
C ASN A 178 -13.61 13.31 24.13
N THR A 179 -12.60 14.14 23.84
CA THR A 179 -12.74 15.61 23.96
C THR A 179 -13.35 16.19 22.67
N ASP A 180 -13.93 17.38 22.75
CA ASP A 180 -14.42 18.10 21.55
C ASP A 180 -13.29 18.30 20.52
N TYR A 181 -12.08 18.58 21.01
CA TYR A 181 -10.88 18.73 20.16
C TYR A 181 -10.59 17.43 19.40
N ASN A 182 -10.52 16.29 20.08
CA ASN A 182 -10.23 15.00 19.45
C ASN A 182 -11.34 14.60 18.46
N THR A 183 -12.59 14.78 18.86
CA THR A 183 -13.77 14.43 18.05
C THR A 183 -13.83 15.23 16.75
N ILE A 184 -13.38 16.49 16.74
CA ILE A 184 -13.45 17.35 15.55
C ILE A 184 -12.15 17.28 14.74
N ASN A 185 -11.01 17.46 15.39
CA ASN A 185 -9.74 17.65 14.71
C ASN A 185 -9.03 16.34 14.39
N LEU A 186 -9.17 15.34 15.28
CA LEU A 186 -8.46 14.05 15.18
C LEU A 186 -9.38 12.90 14.79
N SER A 187 -10.63 13.16 14.39
CA SER A 187 -11.47 12.16 13.75
C SER A 187 -11.03 11.97 12.29
N GLY A 188 -10.92 10.71 11.88
CA GLY A 188 -10.54 10.34 10.52
C GLY A 188 -11.64 10.64 9.51
N PRO A 189 -11.35 10.54 8.19
CA PRO A 189 -12.33 10.81 7.15
C PRO A 189 -13.55 9.88 7.24
N ILE A 190 -13.38 8.64 7.70
CA ILE A 190 -14.48 7.67 7.84
C ILE A 190 -15.51 8.17 8.86
N GLN A 191 -15.06 8.59 10.05
CA GLN A 191 -15.95 9.15 11.08
C GLN A 191 -16.56 10.50 10.67
N LYS A 192 -15.82 11.31 9.89
CA LYS A 192 -16.27 12.65 9.47
C LYS A 192 -17.27 12.62 8.32
N LEU A 193 -17.09 11.72 7.36
CA LEU A 193 -17.82 11.73 6.09
C LEU A 193 -18.99 10.75 6.06
N LEU A 194 -18.91 9.64 6.80
CA LEU A 194 -19.95 8.62 6.75
C LEU A 194 -21.09 8.91 7.73
N PRO A 195 -22.34 8.71 7.31
CA PRO A 195 -23.47 8.73 8.23
C PRO A 195 -23.31 7.64 9.31
N GLY A 196 -23.69 7.95 10.55
CA GLY A 196 -23.59 7.01 11.68
C GLY A 196 -24.25 5.65 11.42
N ILE A 197 -25.33 5.62 10.64
CA ILE A 197 -26.04 4.38 10.27
C ILE A 197 -25.21 3.44 9.37
N ILE A 198 -24.30 4.00 8.56
CA ILE A 198 -23.36 3.24 7.74
C ILE A 198 -22.23 2.70 8.62
N LEU A 199 -21.73 3.51 9.56
CA LEU A 199 -20.76 3.07 10.56
C LEU A 199 -21.34 1.93 11.41
N ASP A 200 -22.61 2.02 11.79
CA ASP A 200 -23.30 0.98 12.56
C ASP A 200 -23.45 -0.31 11.75
N ALA A 201 -23.79 -0.21 10.46
CA ALA A 201 -23.82 -1.36 9.56
C ALA A 201 -22.45 -2.02 9.43
N GLN A 202 -21.38 -1.23 9.34
CA GLN A 202 -20.03 -1.74 9.28
C GLN A 202 -19.62 -2.46 10.57
N ARG A 203 -19.95 -1.91 11.75
CA ARG A 203 -19.72 -2.60 13.04
C ARG A 203 -20.48 -3.92 13.14
N ILE A 204 -21.73 -3.95 12.66
CA ILE A 204 -22.50 -5.20 12.59
C ILE A 204 -21.79 -6.22 11.70
N ASN A 205 -21.24 -5.80 10.56
CA ASN A 205 -20.44 -6.68 9.71
C ASN A 205 -19.21 -7.23 10.46
N THR A 206 -18.49 -6.39 11.20
CA THR A 206 -17.37 -6.83 12.05
C THR A 206 -17.80 -7.86 13.09
N ILE A 207 -18.96 -7.67 13.74
CA ILE A 207 -19.53 -8.60 14.73
C ILE A 207 -19.92 -9.93 14.10
N ASN A 208 -20.56 -9.90 12.93
CA ASN A 208 -21.03 -11.11 12.26
C ASN A 208 -19.89 -12.04 11.82
N ASN A 209 -18.69 -11.49 11.63
CA ASN A 209 -17.50 -12.23 11.20
C ASN A 209 -16.65 -12.78 12.38
N VAL A 210 -17.10 -12.58 13.63
CA VAL A 210 -16.40 -13.04 14.82
C VAL A 210 -16.33 -14.56 14.87
N GLY A 211 -15.14 -15.10 15.12
CA GLY A 211 -14.92 -16.54 15.18
C GLY A 211 -14.77 -17.20 13.82
N GLU A 212 -14.99 -16.48 12.73
CA GLU A 212 -14.78 -16.93 11.36
C GLU A 212 -13.57 -16.24 10.73
N THR A 213 -13.65 -14.92 10.55
CA THR A 213 -12.62 -14.11 9.86
C THR A 213 -12.12 -12.94 10.71
N ASN A 214 -12.67 -12.77 11.90
CA ASN A 214 -12.22 -11.85 12.92
C ASN A 214 -12.07 -12.59 14.25
N HIS A 215 -11.01 -12.32 14.99
CA HIS A 215 -10.93 -12.78 16.37
C HIS A 215 -12.04 -12.17 17.22
N ASN A 216 -12.46 -12.88 18.27
CA ASN A 216 -13.34 -12.36 19.31
C ASN A 216 -12.61 -11.39 20.27
N GLN A 217 -12.00 -10.35 19.69
CA GLN A 217 -11.15 -9.37 20.35
C GLN A 217 -11.92 -8.44 21.30
N ILE A 218 -11.20 -7.81 22.21
CA ILE A 218 -11.74 -6.81 23.13
C ILE A 218 -12.07 -5.53 22.35
N ALA A 219 -13.34 -5.14 22.38
CA ALA A 219 -13.78 -3.87 21.80
C ALA A 219 -13.63 -2.72 22.81
N VAL A 220 -14.02 -2.95 24.07
CA VAL A 220 -14.01 -1.93 25.11
C VAL A 220 -14.11 -2.55 26.51
N CYS A 221 -13.53 -1.86 27.50
CA CYS A 221 -13.77 -2.15 28.91
C CYS A 221 -14.64 -1.05 29.52
N ALA A 222 -15.54 -1.42 30.43
CA ALA A 222 -16.42 -0.47 31.07
C ALA A 222 -16.52 -0.71 32.57
N LYS A 223 -16.88 0.34 33.30
CA LYS A 223 -17.39 0.26 34.67
C LYS A 223 -18.88 0.54 34.64
N GLN A 224 -19.66 -0.32 35.29
CA GLN A 224 -21.02 0.05 35.68
C GLN A 224 -20.94 1.12 36.78
N GLY A 225 -21.64 2.23 36.60
CA GLY A 225 -21.57 3.36 37.50
C GLY A 225 -22.84 3.54 38.33
N SER A 226 -22.66 3.66 39.65
CA SER A 226 -23.32 4.70 40.45
C SER A 226 -22.57 4.93 41.77
N GLY A 227 -21.63 5.88 41.79
CA GLY A 227 -20.75 6.18 42.94
C GLY A 227 -21.43 6.84 44.15
N GLY A 228 -22.57 6.31 44.64
CA GLY A 228 -23.28 6.80 45.83
C GLY A 228 -24.13 5.72 46.51
N PHE A 229 -24.65 5.98 47.71
CA PHE A 229 -25.43 5.00 48.52
C PHE A 229 -26.73 4.51 47.81
N ALA A 230 -27.32 5.32 46.93
CA ALA A 230 -28.41 4.91 46.03
C ALA A 230 -27.95 3.92 44.93
N GLY A 231 -26.64 3.88 44.68
CA GLY A 231 -26.02 3.09 43.64
C GLY A 231 -25.83 1.62 43.94
N ARG A 232 -25.74 1.23 45.23
CA ARG A 232 -25.69 -0.18 45.61
C ARG A 232 -26.97 -0.97 45.30
N ILE A 233 -28.13 -0.30 45.21
CA ILE A 233 -29.38 -0.93 44.79
C ILE A 233 -29.46 -1.03 43.26
N GLN A 234 -28.87 -0.05 42.57
CA GLN A 234 -28.77 -0.02 41.11
C GLN A 234 -27.77 -1.06 40.58
N ASP A 235 -26.60 -1.21 41.20
CA ASP A 235 -25.57 -2.19 40.79
C ASP A 235 -26.02 -3.65 41.04
N VAL A 236 -26.79 -3.92 42.11
CA VAL A 236 -27.38 -5.25 42.37
C VAL A 236 -28.46 -5.63 41.33
N LEU A 237 -29.01 -4.63 40.64
CA LEU A 237 -30.04 -4.80 39.60
C LEU A 237 -29.51 -4.50 38.18
N GLY A 238 -28.23 -4.15 38.01
CA GLY A 238 -27.62 -3.76 36.73
C GLY A 238 -28.12 -2.43 36.13
N LEU A 239 -28.71 -1.55 36.95
CA LEU A 239 -29.43 -0.34 36.54
C LEU A 239 -28.49 0.88 36.47
N GLY A 240 -27.75 1.05 35.37
CA GLY A 240 -26.91 2.25 35.17
C GLY A 240 -26.30 2.34 33.76
N LYS A 241 -25.95 3.56 33.34
CA LYS A 241 -25.17 3.80 32.12
C LYS A 241 -23.78 3.18 32.29
N SER A 242 -23.29 2.53 31.23
CA SER A 242 -21.94 1.96 31.25
C SER A 242 -20.95 3.03 30.82
N LYS A 243 -19.92 3.26 31.64
CA LYS A 243 -18.87 4.21 31.31
C LYS A 243 -17.63 3.48 30.81
N PRO A 244 -17.14 3.78 29.61
CA PRO A 244 -15.93 3.18 29.08
C PRO A 244 -14.70 3.64 29.89
N VAL A 245 -13.81 2.70 30.12
CA VAL A 245 -12.56 2.86 30.87
C VAL A 245 -11.44 2.16 30.12
N SER A 246 -10.20 2.54 30.40
CA SER A 246 -9.03 1.86 29.83
C SER A 246 -9.02 0.38 30.24
N CYS A 247 -8.80 -0.50 29.28
CA CYS A 247 -8.65 -1.93 29.51
C CYS A 247 -7.29 -2.28 30.13
N TYR A 248 -6.21 -1.61 29.73
CA TYR A 248 -4.85 -2.02 30.03
C TYR A 248 -4.14 -1.08 31.00
N GLN A 249 -3.31 -1.64 31.89
CA GLN A 249 -2.39 -0.88 32.74
C GLN A 249 -0.92 -1.08 32.34
N GLY A 250 -0.65 -1.73 31.19
CA GLY A 250 0.69 -2.12 30.74
C GLY A 250 1.32 -3.23 31.56
N ASN A 251 2.60 -3.54 31.31
CA ASN A 251 3.41 -4.53 32.04
C ASN A 251 2.80 -5.95 32.08
N ASN A 252 2.27 -6.43 30.95
CA ASN A 252 1.64 -7.75 30.81
C ASN A 252 0.44 -7.95 31.76
N THR A 253 -0.31 -6.88 32.03
CA THR A 253 -1.51 -6.95 32.88
C THR A 253 -2.74 -7.37 32.07
N LYS A 254 -3.58 -8.21 32.67
CA LYS A 254 -4.88 -8.57 32.12
C LYS A 254 -5.79 -7.35 32.00
N ALA A 255 -6.68 -7.41 31.02
CA ALA A 255 -7.74 -6.42 30.87
C ALA A 255 -8.52 -6.28 32.18
N GLN A 256 -8.79 -5.05 32.59
CA GLN A 256 -9.46 -4.73 33.85
C GLN A 256 -10.91 -4.31 33.62
N ASN A 257 -11.70 -4.38 34.70
CA ASN A 257 -13.13 -4.02 34.70
C ASN A 257 -13.98 -5.00 33.88
N ASP A 258 -15.18 -4.57 33.47
CA ASP A 258 -16.06 -5.41 32.65
C ASP A 258 -15.58 -5.36 31.19
N VAL A 259 -15.08 -6.49 30.70
CA VAL A 259 -14.53 -6.63 29.34
C VAL A 259 -15.64 -6.97 28.36
N TYR A 260 -15.83 -6.15 27.32
CA TYR A 260 -16.78 -6.39 26.23
C TYR A 260 -16.01 -6.69 24.95
N ARG A 261 -16.16 -7.94 24.48
CA ARG A 261 -15.56 -8.46 23.24
C ARG A 261 -16.53 -8.36 22.07
N LEU A 262 -16.07 -8.48 20.83
CA LEU A 262 -16.94 -8.39 19.63
C LEU A 262 -18.17 -9.30 19.71
N GLY A 263 -17.99 -10.57 20.13
CA GLY A 263 -19.06 -11.54 20.30
C GLY A 263 -20.07 -11.20 21.41
N SER A 264 -19.81 -10.18 22.24
CA SER A 264 -20.75 -9.74 23.28
C SER A 264 -22.06 -9.20 22.68
N TRP A 265 -22.03 -8.78 21.41
CA TRP A 265 -23.18 -8.26 20.67
C TRP A 265 -23.90 -9.31 19.82
N ASP A 266 -23.40 -10.54 19.71
CA ASP A 266 -24.03 -11.66 18.96
C ASP A 266 -25.17 -12.34 19.75
N GLY A 267 -25.97 -11.53 20.45
CA GLY A 267 -26.98 -12.05 21.36
C GLY A 267 -28.24 -11.20 21.42
N ASP A 268 -29.18 -11.67 22.21
CA ASP A 268 -30.44 -11.00 22.44
C ASP A 268 -30.48 -10.24 23.78
N LEU A 269 -31.49 -9.39 23.91
CA LEU A 269 -31.83 -8.62 25.09
C LEU A 269 -32.97 -9.30 25.85
N SER A 270 -33.06 -10.63 25.85
CA SER A 270 -34.23 -11.39 26.36
C SER A 270 -34.64 -11.07 27.80
N PHE A 271 -33.77 -10.45 28.60
CA PHE A 271 -34.13 -9.86 29.89
C PHE A 271 -35.32 -8.87 29.77
N TRP A 272 -35.49 -8.19 28.64
CA TRP A 272 -36.62 -7.31 28.32
C TRP A 272 -37.97 -8.03 28.38
N ASN A 273 -38.02 -9.30 27.97
CA ASN A 273 -39.26 -10.09 27.99
C ASN A 273 -39.82 -10.22 29.41
N SER A 274 -38.99 -10.09 30.44
CA SER A 274 -39.38 -10.20 31.85
C SER A 274 -39.85 -8.88 32.47
N GLY A 275 -39.54 -7.73 31.86
CA GLY A 275 -39.86 -6.38 32.38
C GLY A 275 -41.09 -5.70 31.75
N SER A 276 -41.58 -6.24 30.63
CA SER A 276 -42.64 -5.65 29.78
C SER A 276 -43.98 -5.42 30.50
N ASN A 277 -44.41 -6.33 31.38
CA ASN A 277 -45.72 -6.27 32.05
C ASN A 277 -45.88 -5.04 32.96
N LYS A 278 -44.86 -4.67 33.74
CA LYS A 278 -44.92 -3.50 34.63
C LYS A 278 -44.99 -2.17 33.86
N ILE A 279 -44.45 -2.15 32.65
CA ILE A 279 -44.40 -0.96 31.79
C ILE A 279 -45.75 -0.76 31.08
N ILE A 280 -46.39 -1.85 30.65
CA ILE A 280 -47.75 -1.84 30.11
C ILE A 280 -48.71 -1.20 31.11
N ASP A 281 -48.61 -1.51 32.40
CA ASP A 281 -49.47 -0.94 33.46
C ASP A 281 -49.24 0.58 33.64
N ALA A 282 -47.99 1.04 33.60
CA ALA A 282 -47.64 2.46 33.74
C ALA A 282 -48.10 3.31 32.53
N ILE A 283 -47.92 2.80 31.31
CA ILE A 283 -48.35 3.50 30.08
C ILE A 283 -49.88 3.49 29.96
N SER A 284 -50.53 2.40 30.34
CA SER A 284 -52.00 2.29 30.31
C SER A 284 -52.68 3.28 31.27
N ALA A 285 -52.01 3.70 32.34
CA ALA A 285 -52.52 4.72 33.27
C ALA A 285 -52.50 6.15 32.71
N LEU A 286 -51.68 6.43 31.68
CA LEU A 286 -51.50 7.75 31.08
C LEU A 286 -52.39 7.99 29.83
N ILE A 287 -53.04 6.95 29.33
CA ILE A 287 -53.82 6.99 28.08
C ILE A 287 -55.31 6.71 28.41
N PRO A 288 -56.26 7.55 27.93
CA PRO A 288 -57.68 7.34 28.16
C PRO A 288 -58.15 5.97 27.67
N ASN A 289 -59.08 5.35 28.40
CA ASN A 289 -59.59 4.00 28.11
C ASN A 289 -60.49 4.01 26.87
N ILE A 290 -59.88 3.95 25.68
CA ILE A 290 -60.52 3.90 24.37
C ILE A 290 -60.40 2.47 23.84
N ALA A 291 -61.51 1.89 23.35
CA ALA A 291 -61.56 0.52 22.86
C ALA A 291 -60.51 0.26 21.75
N GLY A 292 -59.72 -0.80 21.91
CA GLY A 292 -58.68 -1.22 20.96
C GLY A 292 -57.31 -0.55 21.12
N ILE A 293 -57.20 0.56 21.87
CA ILE A 293 -55.90 1.22 22.10
C ILE A 293 -55.02 0.42 23.08
N GLN A 294 -55.61 -0.19 24.12
CA GLN A 294 -54.85 -1.00 25.07
C GLN A 294 -54.23 -2.26 24.43
N ASP A 295 -54.94 -2.91 23.52
CA ASP A 295 -54.42 -4.07 22.78
C ASP A 295 -53.29 -3.67 21.82
N ALA A 296 -53.40 -2.49 21.20
CA ALA A 296 -52.33 -1.94 20.37
C ALA A 296 -51.08 -1.59 21.20
N ILE A 297 -51.24 -1.02 22.40
CA ILE A 297 -50.14 -0.74 23.33
C ILE A 297 -49.45 -2.06 23.73
N ARG A 298 -50.23 -3.08 24.14
CA ARG A 298 -49.69 -4.40 24.49
C ARG A 298 -48.92 -5.03 23.35
N THR A 299 -49.46 -4.96 22.14
CA THR A 299 -48.80 -5.48 20.93
C THR A 299 -47.52 -4.71 20.61
N SER A 300 -47.52 -3.38 20.77
CA SER A 300 -46.35 -2.54 20.51
C SER A 300 -45.20 -2.81 21.50
N VAL A 301 -45.51 -3.02 22.77
CA VAL A 301 -44.53 -3.40 23.81
C VAL A 301 -44.07 -4.85 23.64
N ALA A 302 -44.95 -5.76 23.20
CA ALA A 302 -44.58 -7.13 22.89
C ALA A 302 -43.60 -7.20 21.70
N ASN A 303 -43.84 -6.42 20.65
CA ASN A 303 -42.98 -6.31 19.48
C ASN A 303 -41.82 -5.33 19.72
N HIS A 304 -41.00 -5.54 20.74
CA HIS A 304 -39.85 -4.67 21.04
C HIS A 304 -38.56 -5.18 20.38
N TRP A 305 -37.62 -4.27 20.12
CA TRP A 305 -36.32 -4.66 19.62
C TRP A 305 -35.54 -5.49 20.65
N ASN A 306 -35.19 -6.73 20.27
CA ASN A 306 -34.55 -7.70 21.17
C ASN A 306 -33.11 -8.04 20.77
N LYS A 307 -32.50 -7.38 19.77
CA LYS A 307 -31.09 -7.63 19.42
C LYS A 307 -30.17 -6.67 20.17
N ARG A 308 -28.95 -7.12 20.51
CA ARG A 308 -27.91 -6.26 21.10
C ARG A 308 -27.31 -5.27 20.08
N THR A 309 -27.44 -5.56 18.80
CA THR A 309 -27.09 -4.65 17.69
C THR A 309 -28.23 -3.71 17.33
N PRO A 310 -27.96 -2.50 16.82
CA PRO A 310 -29.02 -1.59 16.40
C PRO A 310 -29.76 -2.12 15.15
N PRO A 311 -31.04 -1.73 14.96
CA PRO A 311 -31.72 -1.99 13.70
C PRO A 311 -31.10 -1.17 12.57
N LEU A 312 -31.10 -1.70 11.35
CA LEU A 312 -30.76 -0.96 10.14
C LEU A 312 -32.04 -0.63 9.37
N PRO A 313 -32.11 0.52 8.67
CA PRO A 313 -33.35 1.01 8.08
C PRO A 313 -33.77 0.21 6.85
N TRP A 314 -32.84 -0.54 6.24
CA TRP A 314 -33.09 -1.46 5.13
C TRP A 314 -33.31 -2.91 5.59
N SER A 315 -33.29 -3.18 6.90
CA SER A 315 -33.60 -4.52 7.41
C SER A 315 -35.11 -4.80 7.42
N ASP A 316 -35.44 -6.08 7.36
CA ASP A 316 -36.82 -6.55 7.49
C ASP A 316 -37.35 -6.37 8.92
N ASP A 317 -38.65 -6.11 9.02
CA ASP A 317 -39.36 -6.06 10.30
C ASP A 317 -39.46 -7.47 10.88
N PRO A 318 -38.83 -7.74 12.04
CA PRO A 318 -38.81 -9.08 12.63
C PRO A 318 -40.20 -9.56 13.09
N PHE A 319 -41.19 -8.67 13.16
CA PHE A 319 -42.55 -8.99 13.61
C PHE A 319 -43.59 -8.99 12.48
N ALA A 320 -43.22 -8.58 11.26
CA ALA A 320 -44.15 -8.52 10.14
C ALA A 320 -44.45 -9.91 9.55
N LYS A 321 -45.73 -10.17 9.24
CA LYS A 321 -46.20 -11.36 8.52
C LYS A 321 -47.15 -10.94 7.39
N PRO A 322 -46.78 -11.08 6.09
CA PRO A 322 -45.51 -11.58 5.57
C PRO A 322 -44.33 -10.64 5.87
N THR A 323 -43.12 -11.17 5.78
CA THR A 323 -41.88 -10.40 5.93
C THR A 323 -41.87 -9.21 4.97
N ARG A 324 -41.54 -8.02 5.50
CA ARG A 324 -41.38 -6.78 4.74
C ARG A 324 -40.33 -5.90 5.40
N GLN A 325 -39.81 -4.93 4.65
CA GLN A 325 -38.96 -3.89 5.21
C GLN A 325 -39.68 -3.08 6.28
N MET A 326 -38.91 -2.63 7.28
CA MET A 326 -39.39 -1.75 8.33
C MET A 326 -39.84 -0.40 7.76
N THR A 327 -40.97 0.11 8.26
CA THR A 327 -41.35 1.50 8.02
C THR A 327 -40.43 2.45 8.79
N SER A 328 -40.37 3.73 8.39
CA SER A 328 -39.59 4.74 9.11
C SER A 328 -40.03 4.92 10.57
N LEU A 329 -41.30 4.63 10.90
CA LEU A 329 -41.80 4.71 12.26
C LEU A 329 -41.37 3.50 13.10
N GLU A 330 -41.39 2.30 12.52
CA GLU A 330 -40.89 1.07 13.14
C GLU A 330 -39.38 1.14 13.38
N TYR A 331 -38.61 1.62 12.40
CA TYR A 331 -37.17 1.86 12.57
C TYR A 331 -36.90 2.80 13.75
N LYS A 332 -37.59 3.95 13.82
CA LYS A 332 -37.44 4.90 14.94
C LYS A 332 -37.83 4.28 16.28
N LYS A 333 -38.88 3.45 16.32
CA LYS A 333 -39.28 2.71 17.52
C LYS A 333 -38.15 1.80 17.97
N TYR A 334 -37.72 0.88 17.10
CA TYR A 334 -36.72 -0.12 17.44
C TYR A 334 -35.35 0.49 17.77
N TYR A 335 -34.96 1.58 17.09
CA TYR A 335 -33.71 2.27 17.39
C TYR A 335 -33.74 2.93 18.78
N ASN A 336 -34.85 3.60 19.15
CA ASN A 336 -34.99 4.15 20.49
C ASN A 336 -35.07 3.04 21.57
N GLU A 337 -35.67 1.90 21.24
CA GLU A 337 -35.72 0.74 22.14
C GLU A 337 -34.34 0.13 22.39
N TRP A 338 -33.54 0.02 21.32
CA TRP A 338 -32.14 -0.36 21.41
C TRP A 338 -31.33 0.61 22.28
N GLN A 339 -31.61 1.92 22.20
CA GLN A 339 -31.04 2.95 23.09
C GLN A 339 -31.59 2.93 24.53
N GLY A 340 -32.32 1.88 24.92
CA GLY A 340 -32.80 1.70 26.29
C GLY A 340 -34.08 2.46 26.63
N LYS A 341 -34.84 2.94 25.62
CA LYS A 341 -36.18 3.51 25.85
C LYS A 341 -37.25 2.45 25.70
N THR A 342 -38.43 2.69 26.26
CA THR A 342 -39.63 1.94 25.88
C THR A 342 -40.42 2.79 24.91
N CYS A 343 -40.77 2.23 23.74
CA CYS A 343 -41.53 2.96 22.74
C CYS A 343 -42.85 2.27 22.39
N VAL A 344 -43.87 3.09 22.12
CA VAL A 344 -45.21 2.64 21.71
C VAL A 344 -45.64 3.43 20.50
N ILE A 345 -46.10 2.71 19.47
CA ILE A 345 -46.76 3.31 18.31
C ILE A 345 -48.25 3.41 18.62
N VAL A 346 -48.78 4.64 18.65
CA VAL A 346 -50.21 4.90 18.85
C VAL A 346 -50.91 4.84 17.48
N PRO A 347 -51.71 3.80 17.18
CA PRO A 347 -52.20 3.60 15.81
C PRO A 347 -53.16 4.68 15.32
N ALA A 348 -53.94 5.28 16.24
CA ALA A 348 -54.96 6.27 15.89
C ALA A 348 -54.39 7.57 15.29
N ILE A 349 -53.13 7.90 15.60
CA ILE A 349 -52.47 9.14 15.16
C ILE A 349 -51.09 8.89 14.52
N ASN A 350 -50.71 7.61 14.34
CA ASN A 350 -49.41 7.18 13.83
C ASN A 350 -48.22 7.90 14.50
N TYR A 351 -48.31 8.07 15.83
CA TYR A 351 -47.34 8.83 16.62
C TYR A 351 -46.53 7.89 17.52
N LEU A 352 -45.23 8.14 17.61
CA LEU A 352 -44.31 7.39 18.44
C LEU A 352 -44.14 8.08 19.80
N VAL A 353 -44.49 7.38 20.88
CA VAL A 353 -44.21 7.82 22.25
C VAL A 353 -43.10 6.96 22.81
N CYS A 354 -42.00 7.56 23.24
CA CYS A 354 -40.89 6.87 23.90
C CYS A 354 -40.67 7.44 25.30
N LEU A 355 -40.46 6.56 26.27
CA LEU A 355 -40.16 6.90 27.66
C LEU A 355 -38.81 6.30 28.04
N ASP A 356 -38.01 7.04 28.81
CA ASP A 356 -36.75 6.49 29.34
C ASP A 356 -37.06 5.33 30.28
N ASN A 357 -36.47 4.16 30.00
CA ASN A 357 -36.72 2.98 30.79
C ASN A 357 -35.63 2.81 31.86
N ILE A 358 -35.95 3.17 33.10
CA ILE A 358 -35.06 3.02 34.26
C ILE A 358 -34.63 1.55 34.49
N LEU A 359 -35.37 0.57 33.94
CA LEU A 359 -35.14 -0.86 34.15
C LEU A 359 -34.29 -1.53 33.06
N VAL A 360 -33.85 -0.80 32.02
CA VAL A 360 -33.13 -1.39 30.88
C VAL A 360 -31.68 -0.89 30.87
N PRO A 361 -30.69 -1.80 31.10
CA PRO A 361 -29.29 -1.45 30.98
C PRO A 361 -28.97 -1.08 29.53
N ASN A 362 -28.60 0.18 29.27
CA ASN A 362 -28.26 0.66 27.93
C ASN A 362 -26.83 0.31 27.49
N LYS A 363 -26.18 -0.63 28.18
CA LYS A 363 -24.74 -0.87 28.04
C LYS A 363 -24.31 -1.25 26.61
N TYR A 364 -25.12 -2.04 25.91
CA TYR A 364 -24.79 -2.46 24.54
C TYR A 364 -24.86 -1.30 23.55
N ALA A 365 -25.78 -0.36 23.73
CA ALA A 365 -25.85 0.82 22.88
C ALA A 365 -24.82 1.89 23.30
N ASP A 366 -24.63 2.10 24.62
CA ASP A 366 -23.61 3.01 25.16
C ASP A 366 -22.20 2.66 24.66
N LEU A 367 -21.91 1.36 24.55
CA LEU A 367 -20.61 0.82 24.16
C LEU A 367 -20.50 0.43 22.68
N PHE A 368 -21.57 0.55 21.89
CA PHE A 368 -21.59 0.08 20.50
C PHE A 368 -20.59 0.79 19.60
N SER A 369 -20.41 2.10 19.79
CA SER A 369 -19.52 2.93 18.97
C SER A 369 -18.04 2.55 19.07
N TYR A 370 -17.67 1.74 20.06
CA TYR A 370 -16.30 1.30 20.35
C TYR A 370 -15.91 0.05 19.55
N ILE A 371 -16.88 -0.61 18.90
CA ILE A 371 -16.61 -1.74 18.03
C ILE A 371 -15.79 -1.25 16.83
N PRO A 372 -14.67 -1.92 16.48
CA PRO A 372 -13.87 -1.60 15.32
C PRO A 372 -14.67 -1.70 14.02
N LEU A 373 -14.34 -0.84 13.07
CA LEU A 373 -15.01 -0.74 11.77
C LEU A 373 -14.47 -1.75 10.75
N SER A 374 -13.45 -2.51 11.09
CA SER A 374 -12.80 -3.46 10.18
C SER A 374 -12.22 -4.62 10.97
N SER A 375 -11.76 -5.61 10.21
CA SER A 375 -10.81 -6.61 10.71
C SER A 375 -9.50 -5.93 11.11
N THR A 376 -8.82 -6.51 12.08
CA THR A 376 -7.55 -6.05 12.67
C THR A 376 -6.52 -7.19 12.68
N GLU A 377 -6.73 -8.18 11.82
CA GLU A 377 -5.88 -9.35 11.72
C GLU A 377 -4.59 -9.04 10.93
N ASP A 378 -3.49 -9.66 11.36
CA ASP A 378 -2.24 -9.62 10.62
C ASP A 378 -2.35 -10.53 9.38
N VAL A 379 -1.75 -10.12 8.26
CA VAL A 379 -1.72 -10.92 7.02
C VAL A 379 -0.32 -11.42 6.72
N GLU A 380 -0.23 -12.64 6.17
CA GLU A 380 1.04 -13.31 5.88
C GLU A 380 1.60 -12.93 4.50
N GLY A 381 2.82 -12.44 4.44
CA GLY A 381 3.61 -12.34 3.22
C GLY A 381 4.96 -13.04 3.35
N ASN A 382 5.82 -12.90 2.35
CA ASN A 382 7.13 -13.54 2.38
C ASN A 382 8.19 -12.77 1.59
N ILE A 383 9.43 -13.18 1.76
CA ILE A 383 10.58 -12.69 1.02
C ILE A 383 11.48 -13.84 0.57
N SER A 384 11.90 -13.80 -0.69
CA SER A 384 12.77 -14.79 -1.33
C SER A 384 13.92 -14.15 -2.11
N ILE A 385 14.92 -14.95 -2.44
CA ILE A 385 15.97 -14.60 -3.40
C ILE A 385 15.56 -15.08 -4.79
N ASP A 386 15.56 -14.17 -5.76
CA ASP A 386 15.11 -14.44 -7.12
C ASP A 386 16.26 -14.43 -8.14
N GLN A 387 17.26 -13.56 -7.92
CA GLN A 387 18.43 -13.48 -8.79
C GLN A 387 19.71 -13.35 -7.99
N VAL A 388 20.78 -13.89 -8.56
CA VAL A 388 22.13 -13.81 -7.98
C VAL A 388 23.11 -13.31 -9.02
N SER A 389 23.97 -12.39 -8.62
CA SER A 389 24.97 -11.77 -9.48
C SER A 389 26.22 -11.39 -8.69
N SER A 390 27.32 -11.09 -9.38
CA SER A 390 28.51 -10.54 -8.72
C SER A 390 28.45 -9.02 -8.74
N ALA A 391 28.90 -8.38 -7.65
CA ALA A 391 29.03 -6.93 -7.62
C ALA A 391 30.24 -6.51 -8.48
N GLN A 392 30.05 -5.60 -9.45
CA GLN A 392 31.16 -4.95 -10.15
C GLN A 392 31.56 -3.67 -9.42
N GLY A 393 32.82 -3.54 -8.99
CA GLY A 393 33.39 -2.24 -8.59
C GLY A 393 33.85 -2.09 -7.14
N THR A 394 33.99 -3.15 -6.35
CA THR A 394 34.65 -3.07 -5.04
C THR A 394 36.18 -3.11 -5.18
N SER A 395 36.90 -2.59 -4.18
CA SER A 395 38.30 -2.12 -4.20
C SER A 395 39.40 -3.09 -4.68
N ASP A 396 39.07 -4.34 -5.01
CA ASP A 396 40.00 -5.35 -5.51
C ASP A 396 39.60 -5.77 -6.93
N SER A 397 39.90 -4.91 -7.91
CA SER A 397 39.50 -5.02 -9.33
C SER A 397 39.96 -6.29 -10.07
N ASN A 398 40.62 -7.24 -9.38
CA ASN A 398 41.21 -8.45 -9.92
C ASN A 398 40.45 -9.74 -9.52
N VAL A 399 39.29 -9.64 -8.85
CA VAL A 399 38.46 -10.80 -8.48
C VAL A 399 37.23 -10.87 -9.38
N ILE A 400 37.08 -11.99 -10.11
CA ILE A 400 35.95 -12.26 -11.00
C ILE A 400 35.18 -13.48 -10.50
N VAL A 401 33.94 -13.28 -10.10
CA VAL A 401 33.06 -14.32 -9.58
C VAL A 401 32.08 -14.78 -10.67
N LYS A 402 31.94 -16.09 -10.84
CA LYS A 402 31.11 -16.75 -11.86
C LYS A 402 30.37 -17.95 -11.28
N ASN A 403 29.41 -18.49 -12.02
CA ASN A 403 28.64 -19.68 -11.65
C ASN A 403 28.00 -19.56 -10.26
N ILE A 404 27.50 -18.37 -9.94
CA ILE A 404 26.85 -18.13 -8.65
C ILE A 404 25.51 -18.85 -8.69
N ALA A 405 25.26 -19.68 -7.69
CA ALA A 405 24.00 -20.37 -7.51
C ALA A 405 23.58 -20.27 -6.05
N PHE A 406 22.31 -19.93 -5.84
CA PHE A 406 21.65 -19.97 -4.55
C PHE A 406 20.50 -20.97 -4.64
N SER A 407 20.50 -21.98 -3.78
CA SER A 407 19.62 -23.14 -3.87
C SER A 407 19.10 -23.56 -2.50
N ASN A 408 18.12 -24.46 -2.45
CA ASN A 408 17.52 -24.95 -1.21
C ASN A 408 17.05 -23.82 -0.27
N GLN A 409 16.52 -22.73 -0.84
CA GLN A 409 16.09 -21.60 -0.02
C GLN A 409 14.87 -21.98 0.84
N ASN A 410 14.86 -21.49 2.07
CA ASN A 410 13.67 -21.38 2.88
C ASN A 410 13.31 -19.88 2.97
N PRO A 411 12.28 -19.41 2.25
CA PRO A 411 11.83 -18.03 2.30
C PRO A 411 11.50 -17.59 3.72
N ALA A 412 11.72 -16.32 4.03
CA ALA A 412 11.25 -15.77 5.30
C ALA A 412 9.79 -15.34 5.17
N THR A 413 9.02 -15.66 6.20
CA THR A 413 7.63 -15.23 6.38
C THR A 413 7.63 -13.89 7.10
N LEU A 414 6.77 -12.97 6.67
CA LEU A 414 6.56 -11.64 7.24
C LEU A 414 5.07 -11.49 7.61
N PHE A 415 4.78 -10.87 8.75
CA PHE A 415 3.43 -10.64 9.24
C PHE A 415 3.11 -9.15 9.20
N PHE A 416 2.22 -8.77 8.30
CA PHE A 416 1.87 -7.37 8.05
C PHE A 416 0.63 -6.97 8.85
N SER A 417 0.81 -6.10 9.85
CA SER A 417 -0.31 -5.54 10.62
C SER A 417 -1.03 -4.43 9.86
N HIS A 418 -2.28 -4.16 10.23
CA HIS A 418 -3.10 -3.06 9.69
C HIS A 418 -3.39 -3.06 8.18
N MET A 419 -2.89 -4.04 7.40
CA MET A 419 -3.14 -4.11 5.95
C MET A 419 -4.60 -4.42 5.65
N GLU A 420 -5.18 -5.44 6.29
CA GLU A 420 -6.60 -5.80 6.15
C GLU A 420 -7.50 -4.66 6.64
N GLU A 421 -7.17 -4.05 7.79
CA GLU A 421 -7.86 -2.86 8.30
C GLU A 421 -7.86 -1.74 7.25
N SER A 422 -6.68 -1.40 6.73
CA SER A 422 -6.52 -0.30 5.79
C SER A 422 -7.22 -0.55 4.47
N ASP A 423 -7.20 -1.78 3.92
CA ASP A 423 -7.95 -2.12 2.71
C ASP A 423 -9.46 -1.96 2.91
N GLN A 424 -10.02 -2.56 3.96
CA GLN A 424 -11.45 -2.51 4.25
C GLN A 424 -11.94 -1.08 4.48
N LEU A 425 -11.18 -0.30 5.27
CA LEU A 425 -11.50 1.09 5.57
C LEU A 425 -11.35 1.99 4.35
N SER A 426 -10.37 1.74 3.48
CA SER A 426 -10.22 2.45 2.21
C SER A 426 -11.36 2.15 1.26
N SER A 427 -11.80 0.88 1.18
CA SER A 427 -12.95 0.46 0.40
C SER A 427 -14.25 1.12 0.87
N LEU A 428 -14.43 1.24 2.20
CA LEU A 428 -15.55 1.93 2.82
C LEU A 428 -15.52 3.44 2.54
N LEU A 429 -14.34 4.06 2.54
CA LEU A 429 -14.19 5.46 2.17
C LEU A 429 -14.52 5.68 0.68
N GLN A 430 -14.10 4.78 -0.20
CA GLN A 430 -14.43 4.85 -1.62
C GLN A 430 -15.95 4.76 -1.88
N ASP A 431 -16.71 4.02 -1.06
CA ASP A 431 -18.18 3.94 -1.19
C ASP A 431 -18.89 5.29 -1.06
N THR A 432 -18.22 6.30 -0.50
CA THR A 432 -18.79 7.66 -0.41
C THR A 432 -18.94 8.35 -1.76
N TYR A 433 -18.20 7.91 -2.79
CA TYR A 433 -18.17 8.57 -4.10
C TYR A 433 -18.11 7.61 -5.29
N ALA A 434 -17.76 6.33 -5.10
CA ALA A 434 -17.70 5.36 -6.18
C ALA A 434 -19.11 5.04 -6.68
N PRO A 435 -19.37 5.08 -8.00
CA PRO A 435 -20.66 4.69 -8.54
C PRO A 435 -20.97 3.22 -8.26
N LYS A 436 -22.25 2.92 -8.01
CA LYS A 436 -22.69 1.55 -7.74
C LYS A 436 -22.42 0.65 -8.95
N GLY A 437 -21.64 -0.42 -8.75
CA GLY A 437 -21.32 -1.41 -9.79
C GLY A 437 -20.00 -1.16 -10.52
N GLU A 438 -19.31 -0.06 -10.24
CA GLU A 438 -17.97 0.21 -10.77
C GLU A 438 -16.87 -0.49 -9.96
N GLY A 439 -15.78 -0.86 -10.64
CA GLY A 439 -14.59 -1.40 -10.00
C GLY A 439 -13.92 -0.36 -9.10
N LYS A 440 -13.75 -0.68 -7.81
CA LYS A 440 -13.08 0.19 -6.84
C LYS A 440 -11.55 0.08 -6.86
N VAL A 441 -11.05 -1.05 -7.36
CA VAL A 441 -9.63 -1.35 -7.57
C VAL A 441 -9.41 -1.48 -9.07
N GLY A 442 -8.26 -1.04 -9.55
CA GLY A 442 -7.84 -1.18 -10.93
C GLY A 442 -6.38 -0.81 -11.10
N SER A 443 -5.86 -1.00 -12.31
CA SER A 443 -4.47 -0.69 -12.64
C SER A 443 -4.13 0.76 -12.29
N PRO A 444 -2.93 1.02 -11.73
CA PRO A 444 -2.45 2.36 -11.50
C PRO A 444 -2.52 3.21 -12.78
N THR A 445 -3.05 4.43 -12.69
CA THR A 445 -3.07 5.38 -13.81
C THR A 445 -2.20 6.59 -13.50
N ASN A 446 -1.59 7.20 -14.53
CA ASN A 446 -0.77 8.41 -14.35
C ASN A 446 0.33 8.27 -13.27
N VAL A 447 0.91 7.07 -13.18
CA VAL A 447 2.11 6.79 -12.39
C VAL A 447 3.30 6.85 -13.33
N ALA A 448 4.36 7.54 -12.92
CA ALA A 448 5.60 7.63 -13.68
C ALA A 448 6.17 6.23 -13.89
N SER A 449 6.70 5.97 -15.09
CA SER A 449 7.33 4.69 -15.39
C SER A 449 8.49 4.45 -14.44
N GLU A 450 8.53 3.25 -13.84
CA GLU A 450 9.61 2.84 -12.95
C GLU A 450 10.94 2.93 -13.71
N THR A 451 11.82 3.82 -13.25
CA THR A 451 13.22 3.77 -13.65
C THR A 451 13.81 2.55 -12.97
N SER A 452 14.40 1.65 -13.77
CA SER A 452 15.15 0.43 -13.42
C SER A 452 15.52 0.25 -11.93
N CYS A 453 15.46 -0.98 -11.42
CA CYS A 453 15.78 -1.51 -10.06
C CYS A 453 17.09 -1.03 -9.36
N ASN A 454 17.40 0.27 -9.37
CA ASN A 454 18.59 0.92 -8.82
C ASN A 454 18.15 2.21 -8.13
N THR A 455 18.62 2.45 -6.89
CA THR A 455 18.37 3.64 -6.04
C THR A 455 17.05 4.36 -6.31
N VAL A 456 15.98 3.77 -5.78
CA VAL A 456 14.66 4.40 -5.73
C VAL A 456 14.58 5.38 -4.57
N GLU A 457 13.85 6.48 -4.77
CA GLU A 457 13.43 7.35 -3.68
C GLU A 457 12.57 6.53 -2.69
N VAL A 458 12.76 6.71 -1.39
CA VAL A 458 12.08 5.91 -0.36
C VAL A 458 11.51 6.79 0.74
N ARG A 459 10.55 6.24 1.48
CA ARG A 459 10.08 6.82 2.74
C ARG A 459 10.22 5.78 3.85
N SER A 460 10.54 6.23 5.06
CA SER A 460 10.58 5.37 6.25
C SER A 460 9.90 6.06 7.42
N ASN A 461 9.24 5.29 8.26
CA ASN A 461 8.79 5.69 9.59
C ASN A 461 8.77 4.44 10.47
N LYS A 462 8.93 4.61 11.78
CA LYS A 462 8.82 3.49 12.70
C LYS A 462 7.41 2.91 12.66
N GLY A 463 7.30 1.60 12.63
CA GLY A 463 6.04 0.87 12.59
C GLY A 463 5.97 -0.29 13.59
N ASP A 464 5.05 -1.18 13.31
CA ASP A 464 4.90 -2.48 14.00
C ASP A 464 5.91 -3.50 13.47
N ASP A 465 6.45 -4.36 14.34
CA ASP A 465 7.33 -5.47 13.96
C ASP A 465 6.64 -6.43 12.97
N LEU A 466 7.37 -6.78 11.90
CA LEU A 466 6.95 -7.73 10.87
C LEU A 466 7.10 -9.20 11.32
N PHE A 467 7.64 -9.45 12.51
CA PHE A 467 7.90 -10.77 13.09
C PHE A 467 8.57 -11.72 12.13
N ALA A 468 9.56 -11.21 11.42
CA ALA A 468 10.16 -11.90 10.30
C ALA A 468 10.86 -13.19 10.75
N THR A 469 10.62 -14.28 10.01
CA THR A 469 11.43 -15.48 10.16
C THR A 469 12.79 -15.31 9.45
N GLN A 470 13.70 -16.26 9.64
CA GLN A 470 15.00 -16.23 8.98
C GLN A 470 14.89 -16.72 7.54
N LEU A 471 15.52 -15.99 6.61
CA LEU A 471 15.70 -16.43 5.23
C LEU A 471 17.01 -17.23 5.17
N THR A 472 16.93 -18.49 4.74
CA THR A 472 18.12 -19.36 4.63
C THR A 472 18.25 -19.93 3.23
N GLY A 473 19.46 -20.27 2.82
CA GLY A 473 19.68 -21.00 1.57
C GLY A 473 21.16 -21.31 1.34
N ASP A 474 21.43 -22.16 0.37
CA ASP A 474 22.77 -22.65 0.08
C ASP A 474 23.41 -21.88 -1.08
N LEU A 475 24.53 -21.21 -0.80
CA LEU A 475 25.31 -20.43 -1.77
C LEU A 475 26.51 -21.24 -2.30
N SER A 476 26.72 -21.21 -3.61
CA SER A 476 27.92 -21.73 -4.26
C SER A 476 28.37 -20.82 -5.40
N TYR A 477 29.68 -20.76 -5.65
CA TYR A 477 30.22 -19.92 -6.72
C TYR A 477 31.66 -20.30 -7.09
N THR A 478 32.14 -19.76 -8.22
CA THR A 478 33.53 -19.88 -8.66
C THR A 478 34.21 -18.51 -8.65
N ALA A 479 35.28 -18.36 -7.88
CA ALA A 479 36.09 -17.14 -7.85
C ALA A 479 37.37 -17.30 -8.67
N ASN A 480 37.65 -16.33 -9.54
CA ASN A 480 38.89 -16.21 -10.30
C ASN A 480 39.64 -14.98 -9.84
N PHE A 481 40.87 -15.14 -9.37
CA PHE A 481 41.68 -14.01 -8.92
C PHE A 481 43.16 -14.30 -9.08
N SER A 482 43.96 -13.24 -8.98
CA SER A 482 45.41 -13.33 -9.00
C SER A 482 46.01 -12.85 -7.69
N CYS A 483 47.05 -13.55 -7.25
CA CYS A 483 47.85 -13.19 -6.09
C CYS A 483 49.31 -13.02 -6.49
N THR A 484 50.00 -12.15 -5.76
CA THR A 484 51.44 -11.94 -5.92
C THR A 484 52.13 -12.35 -4.63
N PHE A 485 53.11 -13.24 -4.75
CA PHE A 485 53.93 -13.74 -3.64
C PHE A 485 55.40 -13.42 -3.90
N ASP A 486 56.23 -13.49 -2.88
CA ASP A 486 57.68 -13.49 -2.98
C ASP A 486 58.18 -14.88 -3.43
N ALA A 487 59.13 -14.90 -4.36
CA ALA A 487 59.71 -16.14 -4.85
C ALA A 487 60.49 -16.88 -3.75
N PRO A 488 60.51 -18.23 -3.74
CA PRO A 488 61.31 -18.99 -2.79
C PRO A 488 62.79 -18.58 -2.88
N VAL A 489 63.44 -18.32 -1.73
CA VAL A 489 64.86 -18.00 -1.70
C VAL A 489 65.67 -19.24 -2.11
N PRO A 490 66.59 -19.15 -3.09
CA PRO A 490 67.42 -20.28 -3.47
C PRO A 490 68.22 -20.87 -2.30
N THR A 491 68.35 -22.19 -2.27
CA THR A 491 69.10 -22.92 -1.22
C THR A 491 70.60 -22.95 -1.51
N GLY A 492 71.01 -22.87 -2.78
CA GLY A 492 72.40 -22.75 -3.18
C GLY A 492 72.96 -21.38 -2.79
N CYS A 493 74.13 -21.37 -2.14
CA CYS A 493 74.79 -20.15 -1.67
C CYS A 493 75.01 -19.14 -2.81
N TYR A 494 75.49 -19.61 -3.96
CA TYR A 494 75.76 -18.75 -5.12
C TYR A 494 74.49 -18.11 -5.65
N GLU A 495 73.44 -18.91 -5.85
CA GLU A 495 72.14 -18.48 -6.36
C GLU A 495 71.46 -17.50 -5.40
N ARG A 496 71.58 -17.72 -4.09
CA ARG A 496 71.08 -16.83 -3.04
C ARG A 496 71.78 -15.46 -3.05
N CYS A 497 73.11 -15.44 -3.18
CA CYS A 497 73.86 -14.18 -3.25
C CYS A 497 73.48 -13.38 -4.50
N THR A 498 73.34 -14.05 -5.65
CA THR A 498 72.85 -13.38 -6.87
C THR A 498 71.40 -12.92 -6.76
N TYR A 499 70.54 -13.64 -6.02
CA TYR A 499 69.14 -13.28 -5.78
C TYR A 499 69.00 -11.97 -4.99
N PHE A 500 69.91 -11.67 -4.06
CA PHE A 500 69.95 -10.40 -3.33
C PHE A 500 70.70 -9.28 -4.06
N GLY A 501 71.08 -9.48 -5.33
CA GLY A 501 71.71 -8.46 -6.17
C GLY A 501 73.25 -8.42 -6.12
N GLY A 502 73.90 -9.45 -5.58
CA GLY A 502 75.36 -9.57 -5.57
C GLY A 502 75.96 -9.81 -6.96
N ALA A 503 77.19 -9.31 -7.19
CA ALA A 503 77.88 -9.51 -8.47
C ALA A 503 78.36 -10.97 -8.63
N PRO A 504 78.32 -11.55 -9.85
CA PRO A 504 78.62 -12.98 -10.06
C PRO A 504 80.01 -13.43 -9.56
N ASN A 505 81.01 -12.56 -9.61
CA ASN A 505 82.37 -12.82 -9.16
C ASN A 505 82.50 -12.80 -7.62
N GLU A 506 81.73 -11.95 -6.92
CA GLU A 506 81.70 -11.86 -5.46
C GLU A 506 80.96 -13.05 -4.85
N CYS A 507 79.81 -13.40 -5.42
CA CYS A 507 78.99 -14.54 -4.99
C CYS A 507 79.70 -15.89 -5.13
N ARG A 508 80.64 -16.01 -6.07
CA ARG A 508 81.41 -17.25 -6.27
C ARG A 508 82.48 -17.44 -5.20
N ALA A 509 83.07 -16.35 -4.71
CA ALA A 509 84.13 -16.36 -3.70
C ALA A 509 83.60 -16.67 -2.29
N ASP A 510 82.46 -16.07 -1.92
CA ASP A 510 81.82 -16.28 -0.60
C ASP A 510 81.32 -17.72 -0.40
N CYS A 511 80.96 -18.41 -1.48
CA CYS A 511 80.39 -19.76 -1.43
C CYS A 511 81.41 -20.90 -1.52
N LEU A 512 82.71 -20.59 -1.59
CA LEU A 512 83.81 -21.56 -1.65
C LEU A 512 84.34 -21.98 -0.26
N TYR A 513 83.85 -21.38 0.83
CA TYR A 513 84.25 -21.73 2.20
C TYR A 513 83.16 -22.56 2.92
N PRO A 514 83.47 -23.78 3.43
CA PRO A 514 82.48 -24.79 3.78
C PRO A 514 81.79 -24.67 5.16
N ASP A 515 82.00 -23.59 5.92
CA ASP A 515 81.57 -23.53 7.33
C ASP A 515 80.19 -22.89 7.57
N ALA A 516 79.52 -22.43 6.51
CA ALA A 516 78.15 -21.95 6.58
C ALA A 516 77.18 -23.05 6.13
N SER A 517 76.82 -23.96 7.04
CA SER A 517 75.64 -24.80 6.84
C SER A 517 74.43 -23.88 6.56
N PRO A 518 73.73 -24.03 5.43
CA PRO A 518 72.57 -23.18 5.16
C PRO A 518 71.51 -23.54 6.19
N ILE A 519 71.29 -22.65 7.16
CA ILE A 519 70.10 -22.70 8.00
C ILE A 519 68.92 -22.79 7.04
N SER A 520 68.13 -23.86 7.13
CA SER A 520 66.85 -23.96 6.45
C SER A 520 65.97 -22.88 7.04
N VAL A 521 65.99 -21.69 6.45
CA VAL A 521 65.03 -20.65 6.80
C VAL A 521 63.69 -21.20 6.29
N PRO A 522 62.72 -21.50 7.17
CA PRO A 522 61.40 -21.89 6.70
C PRO A 522 60.92 -20.75 5.81
N THR A 523 60.63 -21.05 4.54
CA THR A 523 59.99 -20.07 3.66
C THR A 523 58.70 -19.66 4.38
N PRO A 524 58.53 -18.38 4.75
CA PRO A 524 57.32 -17.97 5.44
C PRO A 524 56.13 -18.38 4.56
N THR A 525 55.18 -19.07 5.17
CA THR A 525 53.91 -19.38 4.55
C THR A 525 53.27 -18.07 4.14
N GLN A 526 53.22 -17.79 2.83
CA GLN A 526 52.65 -16.54 2.34
C GLN A 526 51.17 -16.75 2.05
N GLU A 527 50.33 -15.91 2.63
CA GLU A 527 48.88 -15.94 2.45
C GLU A 527 48.42 -14.79 1.56
N CYS A 528 47.41 -15.06 0.74
CA CYS A 528 46.70 -14.08 -0.06
C CYS A 528 45.23 -14.16 0.31
N LYS A 529 44.70 -13.06 0.86
CA LYS A 529 43.27 -12.91 1.17
C LYS A 529 42.63 -12.05 0.09
N LYS A 530 41.50 -12.52 -0.44
CA LYS A 530 40.71 -11.82 -1.44
C LYS A 530 39.26 -11.74 -1.01
N ASP A 531 38.74 -10.53 -0.96
CA ASP A 531 37.33 -10.29 -0.68
C ASP A 531 36.50 -10.52 -1.96
N VAL A 532 35.40 -11.25 -1.80
CA VAL A 532 34.43 -11.60 -2.82
C VAL A 532 33.10 -10.93 -2.45
N TYR A 533 32.48 -10.29 -3.43
CA TYR A 533 31.21 -9.59 -3.26
C TYR A 533 30.14 -10.20 -4.16
N ILE A 534 29.05 -10.66 -3.55
CA ILE A 534 27.95 -11.36 -4.22
C ILE A 534 26.66 -10.59 -3.96
N ASN A 535 25.95 -10.21 -5.01
CA ASN A 535 24.67 -9.53 -4.95
C ASN A 535 23.52 -10.53 -5.09
N LEU A 536 22.64 -10.59 -4.09
CA LEU A 536 21.41 -11.37 -4.12
C LEU A 536 20.23 -10.40 -4.24
N SER A 537 19.49 -10.46 -5.35
CA SER A 537 18.25 -9.68 -5.50
C SER A 537 17.12 -10.39 -4.75
N THR A 538 16.44 -9.68 -3.86
CA THR A 538 15.27 -10.21 -3.15
C THR A 538 13.97 -9.72 -3.78
N THR A 539 12.96 -10.56 -3.76
CA THR A 539 11.57 -10.17 -4.05
C THR A 539 10.75 -10.35 -2.78
N SER A 540 9.98 -9.32 -2.45
CA SER A 540 9.10 -9.32 -1.28
C SER A 540 7.65 -9.34 -1.75
N LYS A 541 6.87 -10.28 -1.23
CA LYS A 541 5.44 -10.41 -1.44
C LYS A 541 4.70 -9.74 -0.28
N ILE A 542 4.02 -8.64 -0.58
CA ILE A 542 3.28 -7.86 0.41
C ILE A 542 1.78 -7.96 0.11
N PRO A 543 1.01 -8.64 0.97
CA PRO A 543 -0.44 -8.75 0.82
C PRO A 543 -1.14 -7.38 0.85
N LEU A 544 -2.15 -7.20 0.01
CA LEU A 544 -3.05 -6.04 -0.07
C LEU A 544 -2.38 -4.70 -0.41
N ALA A 545 -1.05 -4.63 -0.56
CA ALA A 545 -0.36 -3.37 -0.88
C ALA A 545 -0.83 -2.77 -2.21
N ASP A 546 -1.01 -3.59 -3.26
CA ASP A 546 -1.53 -3.15 -4.56
C ASP A 546 -2.95 -2.58 -4.44
N ASP A 547 -3.81 -3.26 -3.68
CA ASP A 547 -5.21 -2.88 -3.51
C ASP A 547 -5.29 -1.57 -2.72
N ILE A 548 -4.59 -1.47 -1.59
CA ILE A 548 -4.54 -0.25 -0.78
C ILE A 548 -3.97 0.92 -1.59
N TRP A 549 -2.88 0.70 -2.34
CA TRP A 549 -2.28 1.71 -3.22
C TRP A 549 -3.27 2.16 -4.30
N SER A 550 -3.96 1.22 -4.94
CA SER A 550 -4.99 1.49 -5.93
C SER A 550 -6.15 2.29 -5.33
N ARG A 551 -6.63 1.94 -4.14
CA ARG A 551 -7.75 2.61 -3.48
C ARG A 551 -7.39 4.00 -2.97
N LEU A 552 -6.19 4.17 -2.43
CA LEU A 552 -5.81 5.41 -1.76
C LEU A 552 -5.16 6.41 -2.71
N VAL A 553 -4.34 5.96 -3.67
CA VAL A 553 -3.49 6.86 -4.44
C VAL A 553 -3.58 6.71 -5.95
N ALA A 554 -3.31 5.53 -6.50
CA ALA A 554 -2.97 5.40 -7.91
C ALA A 554 -4.04 4.74 -8.78
N GLY A 555 -5.04 4.07 -8.21
CA GLY A 555 -6.12 3.47 -8.98
C GLY A 555 -7.06 4.48 -9.65
N PRO A 556 -7.97 4.02 -10.52
CA PRO A 556 -8.92 4.89 -11.22
C PRO A 556 -9.89 5.60 -10.27
N MET A 557 -10.24 4.95 -9.15
CA MET A 557 -11.14 5.46 -8.12
C MET A 557 -10.40 5.91 -6.86
N ALA A 558 -9.11 6.20 -6.96
CA ALA A 558 -8.28 6.52 -5.81
C ALA A 558 -8.75 7.77 -5.05
N VAL A 559 -8.68 7.74 -3.72
CA VAL A 559 -9.08 8.87 -2.85
C VAL A 559 -8.23 10.12 -3.16
N PHE A 560 -6.91 9.96 -3.28
CA PHE A 560 -6.00 11.04 -3.61
C PHE A 560 -6.39 11.75 -4.91
N LYS A 561 -6.72 11.00 -5.96
CA LYS A 561 -7.12 11.56 -7.27
C LYS A 561 -8.47 12.28 -7.26
N ARG A 562 -9.31 12.04 -6.26
CA ARG A 562 -10.53 12.85 -6.07
C ARG A 562 -10.22 14.24 -5.54
N ILE A 563 -9.16 14.39 -4.76
CA ILE A 563 -8.72 15.68 -4.20
C ILE A 563 -7.74 16.39 -5.15
N PHE A 564 -6.87 15.62 -5.80
CA PHE A 564 -5.90 16.07 -6.80
C PHE A 564 -6.21 15.49 -8.18
N PRO A 565 -7.31 15.90 -8.84
CA PRO A 565 -7.70 15.35 -10.15
C PRO A 565 -6.74 15.77 -11.26
N LYS A 566 -5.98 16.85 -11.08
CA LYS A 566 -5.00 17.38 -12.04
C LYS A 566 -3.61 16.80 -11.81
N THR A 567 -3.47 15.48 -11.83
CA THR A 567 -2.16 14.83 -11.94
C THR A 567 -1.86 14.46 -13.41
N ASN A 568 -2.88 14.32 -14.26
CA ASN A 568 -2.81 13.66 -15.56
C ASN A 568 -2.93 14.59 -16.80
N THR A 569 -2.62 15.89 -16.69
CA THR A 569 -2.82 16.87 -17.78
C THR A 569 -1.67 17.86 -17.89
N ALA A 570 -1.44 18.44 -19.06
CA ALA A 570 -0.44 19.51 -19.23
C ALA A 570 -0.76 20.70 -18.28
N GLY A 571 0.19 21.06 -17.41
CA GLY A 571 -0.01 22.05 -16.33
C GLY A 571 -0.52 21.46 -15.00
N SER A 572 -0.56 20.12 -14.88
CA SER A 572 -0.77 19.37 -13.63
C SER A 572 0.36 19.55 -12.62
N VAL A 573 0.16 19.04 -11.41
CA VAL A 573 1.22 18.93 -10.39
C VAL A 573 2.32 17.91 -10.74
N GLY A 574 2.15 17.11 -11.81
CA GLY A 574 3.07 16.05 -12.25
C GLY A 574 2.47 14.65 -12.14
N GLN A 575 3.25 13.64 -12.56
CA GLN A 575 2.90 12.22 -12.44
C GLN A 575 3.16 11.70 -11.02
N ILE A 576 2.33 10.75 -10.58
CA ILE A 576 2.51 10.06 -9.29
C ILE A 576 3.77 9.20 -9.41
N ILE A 577 4.66 9.28 -8.45
CA ILE A 577 5.83 8.39 -8.34
C ILE A 577 5.42 7.19 -7.48
N ASP A 578 5.74 5.98 -7.94
CA ASP A 578 5.65 4.79 -7.09
C ASP A 578 6.84 4.77 -6.12
N ILE A 579 6.59 5.16 -4.87
CA ILE A 579 7.63 5.30 -3.85
C ILE A 579 7.52 4.11 -2.88
N PRO A 580 8.54 3.24 -2.77
CA PRO A 580 8.52 2.20 -1.76
C PRO A 580 8.72 2.76 -0.35
N GLY A 581 8.10 2.09 0.62
CA GLY A 581 8.45 2.20 2.01
C GLY A 581 9.80 1.51 2.27
N SER A 582 10.48 1.90 3.33
CA SER A 582 11.78 1.35 3.71
C SER A 582 11.78 1.05 5.19
N THR A 583 12.17 -0.17 5.53
CA THR A 583 12.39 -0.59 6.91
C THR A 583 13.84 -1.02 7.08
N ASN A 584 14.39 -0.74 8.26
CA ASN A 584 15.76 -1.14 8.57
C ASN A 584 15.81 -2.66 8.77
N ILE A 585 16.81 -3.30 8.18
CA ILE A 585 17.07 -4.70 8.44
C ILE A 585 18.54 -4.87 8.83
N ASP A 586 18.75 -5.58 9.94
CA ASP A 586 20.07 -5.97 10.43
C ASP A 586 20.35 -7.40 9.99
N TYR A 587 21.48 -7.60 9.31
CA TYR A 587 21.87 -8.91 8.80
C TYR A 587 22.87 -9.55 9.75
N SER A 588 22.52 -10.69 10.34
CA SER A 588 23.42 -11.46 11.18
C SER A 588 23.59 -12.89 10.63
N GLY A 589 24.84 -13.37 10.58
CA GLY A 589 25.21 -14.69 10.07
C GLY A 589 26.71 -14.96 10.27
N THR A 590 27.13 -16.22 10.25
CA THR A 590 28.56 -16.58 10.30
C THR A 590 29.26 -15.97 9.09
N ASP A 591 30.25 -15.10 9.33
CA ASP A 591 31.13 -14.46 8.33
C ASP A 591 30.54 -13.35 7.42
N ILE A 592 29.35 -12.80 7.70
CA ILE A 592 28.82 -11.61 6.98
C ILE A 592 29.30 -10.33 7.67
N SER A 593 30.06 -9.48 6.96
CA SER A 593 30.70 -8.27 7.54
C SER A 593 30.19 -6.93 7.03
N GLN A 594 29.36 -6.91 5.97
CA GLN A 594 28.70 -5.70 5.49
C GLN A 594 27.48 -6.07 4.64
N SER A 595 26.39 -5.31 4.77
CA SER A 595 25.20 -5.38 3.93
C SER A 595 24.57 -3.99 3.88
N ASN A 596 23.96 -3.66 2.73
CA ASN A 596 23.18 -2.42 2.57
C ASN A 596 21.84 -2.62 3.31
N THR A 597 21.39 -1.64 4.11
CA THR A 597 20.72 -1.89 5.40
C THR A 597 19.19 -1.74 5.43
N ASP A 598 18.50 -1.87 4.29
CA ASP A 598 17.04 -1.71 4.28
C ASP A 598 16.27 -2.60 3.31
N LEU A 599 15.07 -2.98 3.75
CA LEU A 599 14.09 -3.71 2.98
C LEU A 599 13.09 -2.72 2.38
N LYS A 600 12.99 -2.70 1.04
CA LYS A 600 11.96 -1.93 0.34
C LYS A 600 10.63 -2.66 0.28
N LEU A 601 9.57 -1.95 0.62
CA LEU A 601 8.18 -2.41 0.64
C LEU A 601 7.39 -1.61 -0.42
N PRO A 602 6.92 -2.23 -1.52
CA PRO A 602 6.25 -1.52 -2.62
C PRO A 602 5.11 -0.63 -2.16
N HIS A 603 4.93 0.50 -2.85
CA HIS A 603 3.83 1.45 -2.71
C HIS A 603 3.68 2.18 -1.36
N LEU A 604 4.16 1.62 -0.24
CA LEU A 604 3.90 2.15 1.10
C LEU A 604 4.43 3.58 1.30
N GLY A 605 5.57 3.89 0.69
CA GLY A 605 6.12 5.24 0.71
C GLY A 605 5.28 6.23 -0.09
N GLY A 606 4.68 5.79 -1.19
CA GLY A 606 3.72 6.57 -1.96
C GLY A 606 2.44 6.82 -1.17
N ILE A 607 1.95 5.82 -0.41
CA ILE A 607 0.78 6.00 0.45
C ILE A 607 1.05 7.11 1.47
N SER A 608 2.24 7.10 2.09
CA SER A 608 2.68 8.17 2.98
C SER A 608 2.76 9.53 2.27
N GLU A 609 3.40 9.58 1.10
CA GLU A 609 3.60 10.81 0.33
C GLU A 609 2.29 11.47 -0.11
N TYR A 610 1.39 10.70 -0.73
CA TYR A 610 0.23 11.24 -1.40
C TYR A 610 -1.03 11.19 -0.54
N PHE A 611 -1.29 10.06 0.13
CA PHE A 611 -2.51 9.90 0.91
C PHE A 611 -2.41 10.55 2.29
N LEU A 612 -1.32 10.32 3.03
CA LEU A 612 -1.14 10.98 4.33
C LEU A 612 -0.72 12.43 4.15
N ASN A 613 0.49 12.69 3.65
CA ASN A 613 1.03 14.05 3.57
C ASN A 613 0.28 14.90 2.54
N GLY A 614 -0.01 14.33 1.38
CA GLY A 614 -0.61 15.08 0.27
C GLY A 614 -2.03 15.56 0.54
N ILE A 615 -2.92 14.67 0.98
CA ILE A 615 -4.30 15.05 1.32
C ILE A 615 -4.32 16.00 2.51
N GLN A 616 -3.56 15.71 3.57
CA GLN A 616 -3.51 16.58 4.75
C GLN A 616 -3.01 17.98 4.39
N THR A 617 -2.01 18.09 3.51
CA THR A 617 -1.51 19.38 3.01
C THR A 617 -2.57 20.11 2.18
N ALA A 618 -3.30 19.43 1.30
CA ALA A 618 -4.38 20.04 0.52
C ALA A 618 -5.51 20.62 1.39
N LEU A 619 -5.80 19.98 2.52
CA LEU A 619 -6.88 20.38 3.42
C LEU A 619 -6.46 21.49 4.41
N ARG A 620 -5.17 21.84 4.48
CA ARG A 620 -4.66 22.94 5.31
C ARG A 620 -4.81 24.30 4.59
N PRO A 621 -4.93 25.41 5.34
CA PRO A 621 -4.98 26.76 4.75
C PRO A 621 -3.78 27.03 3.84
N LYS A 622 -4.03 27.73 2.73
CA LYS A 622 -3.07 27.96 1.64
C LYS A 622 -1.70 28.43 2.16
N GLY A 623 -0.66 27.62 1.94
CA GLY A 623 0.72 27.90 2.35
C GLY A 623 1.22 27.14 3.59
N LEU A 624 0.42 26.22 4.16
CA LEU A 624 0.80 25.36 5.28
C LEU A 624 0.76 23.88 4.87
N GLY A 625 1.89 23.18 4.94
CA GLY A 625 2.01 21.75 4.64
C GLY A 625 3.30 21.43 3.87
N ASP A 626 3.62 20.14 3.78
CA ASP A 626 4.86 19.67 3.19
C ASP A 626 4.79 19.69 1.66
N THR A 627 5.94 19.86 1.02
CA THR A 627 6.01 19.79 -0.44
C THR A 627 5.88 18.33 -0.87
N ILE A 628 4.88 18.03 -1.68
CA ILE A 628 4.64 16.69 -2.22
C ILE A 628 5.52 16.49 -3.45
N SER A 629 6.21 15.36 -3.53
CA SER A 629 6.99 14.93 -4.68
C SER A 629 6.07 14.50 -5.82
N PHE A 630 6.35 14.97 -7.03
CA PHE A 630 5.77 14.44 -8.26
C PHE A 630 6.87 14.31 -9.30
N ALA A 631 6.75 13.32 -10.19
CA ALA A 631 7.60 13.27 -11.36
C ALA A 631 7.20 14.40 -12.31
N PRO A 632 8.16 15.01 -13.03
CA PRO A 632 7.82 15.93 -14.11
C PRO A 632 6.90 15.19 -15.09
N ASN A 633 5.93 15.90 -15.66
CA ASN A 633 5.18 15.35 -16.77
C ASN A 633 6.19 14.98 -17.85
N SER A 634 6.24 13.71 -18.24
CA SER A 634 7.14 13.22 -19.27
C SER A 634 6.84 13.95 -20.58
N ASP A 635 7.70 14.89 -20.98
CA ASP A 635 7.74 15.45 -22.33
C ASP A 635 8.46 14.50 -23.32
N GLU A 636 8.79 13.26 -22.92
CA GLU A 636 9.38 12.25 -23.80
C GLU A 636 8.44 11.07 -24.05
N ASP A 637 7.95 11.08 -25.29
CA ASP A 637 7.35 10.02 -26.08
C ASP A 637 8.23 8.77 -26.12
N THR A 638 7.94 7.79 -25.24
CA THR A 638 8.23 6.38 -25.52
C THR A 638 7.00 5.54 -25.19
N GLY A 639 6.18 5.34 -26.23
CA GLY A 639 4.92 4.61 -26.14
C GLY A 639 5.05 3.19 -25.55
N SER A 640 4.21 2.93 -24.56
CA SER A 640 3.65 1.62 -24.24
C SER A 640 2.46 1.82 -23.30
N GLY A 641 1.24 1.75 -23.83
CA GLY A 641 0.01 1.72 -23.04
C GLY A 641 -1.03 2.77 -23.46
N GLY A 642 -1.96 2.38 -24.33
CA GLY A 642 -3.36 2.82 -24.38
C GLY A 642 -3.72 4.30 -24.63
N GLU A 643 -2.83 5.28 -24.52
CA GLU A 643 -3.17 6.70 -24.70
C GLU A 643 -2.75 7.21 -26.09
N ILE A 644 -3.62 8.04 -26.69
CA ILE A 644 -3.36 8.66 -28.00
C ILE A 644 -2.17 9.63 -27.93
N ASN A 645 -1.16 9.43 -28.78
CA ASN A 645 0.06 10.24 -28.78
C ASN A 645 -0.01 11.44 -29.74
N CYS A 646 -1.17 12.07 -29.87
CA CYS A 646 -1.33 13.31 -30.64
C CYS A 646 -0.82 14.52 -29.84
N ASN A 647 -0.48 15.61 -30.53
CA ASN A 647 -0.13 16.86 -29.87
C ASN A 647 -1.39 17.65 -29.45
N GLN A 648 -1.80 17.47 -28.19
CA GLN A 648 -2.99 18.12 -27.62
C GLN A 648 -2.77 19.59 -27.24
N THR A 649 -1.53 20.09 -27.31
CA THR A 649 -1.19 21.48 -26.93
C THR A 649 -1.49 22.49 -28.03
N ILE A 650 -1.88 22.02 -29.22
CA ILE A 650 -2.10 22.88 -30.38
C ILE A 650 -3.36 23.72 -30.16
N PRO A 651 -3.23 25.07 -30.14
CA PRO A 651 -4.36 25.97 -30.00
C PRO A 651 -5.42 25.73 -31.06
N GLU A 652 -6.65 26.16 -30.78
CA GLU A 652 -7.74 25.99 -31.74
C GLU A 652 -7.41 26.57 -33.12
N ILE A 653 -7.42 25.71 -34.12
CA ILE A 653 -7.22 26.10 -35.52
C ILE A 653 -8.58 26.19 -36.20
N ALA A 654 -8.94 27.38 -36.66
CA ALA A 654 -10.09 27.58 -37.53
C ALA A 654 -9.84 27.00 -38.93
N VAL A 655 -10.82 26.26 -39.44
CA VAL A 655 -10.87 25.74 -40.81
C VAL A 655 -12.20 26.19 -41.40
N ASN A 656 -12.16 26.86 -42.55
CA ASN A 656 -13.36 27.39 -43.18
C ASN A 656 -14.34 26.26 -43.52
N GLY A 657 -15.59 26.38 -43.05
CA GLY A 657 -16.67 25.43 -43.26
C GLY A 657 -16.62 24.14 -42.45
N LEU A 658 -15.62 23.93 -41.57
CA LEU A 658 -15.59 22.80 -40.63
C LEU A 658 -16.51 23.06 -39.43
N ASN A 659 -17.48 22.19 -39.19
CA ASN A 659 -18.30 22.16 -37.99
C ASN A 659 -17.71 21.15 -36.99
N LYS A 660 -16.84 21.64 -36.08
CA LYS A 660 -16.15 20.79 -35.09
C LYS A 660 -17.09 20.10 -34.10
N THR A 661 -18.19 20.75 -33.73
CA THR A 661 -19.20 20.18 -32.82
C THR A 661 -19.84 18.95 -33.45
N GLU A 662 -20.25 19.07 -34.72
CA GLU A 662 -20.89 17.97 -35.42
C GLU A 662 -19.89 16.86 -35.77
N ALA A 663 -18.64 17.22 -36.04
CA ALA A 663 -17.54 16.27 -36.18
C ALA A 663 -17.24 15.49 -34.89
N GLU A 664 -17.34 16.11 -33.72
CA GLU A 664 -17.27 15.39 -32.44
C GLU A 664 -18.49 14.47 -32.26
N ASN A 665 -19.70 14.94 -32.60
CA ASN A 665 -20.92 14.15 -32.45
C ASN A 665 -20.93 12.90 -33.33
N ILE A 666 -20.52 13.01 -34.60
CA ILE A 666 -20.51 11.87 -35.52
C ILE A 666 -19.54 10.76 -35.07
N THR A 667 -18.41 11.10 -34.43
CA THR A 667 -17.45 10.10 -33.91
C THR A 667 -18.04 9.21 -32.82
N LYS A 668 -19.08 9.67 -32.12
CA LYS A 668 -19.77 8.89 -31.08
C LYS A 668 -20.78 7.90 -31.66
N ILE A 669 -21.06 7.96 -32.96
CA ILE A 669 -22.11 7.16 -33.62
C ILE A 669 -21.63 6.44 -34.90
N TRP A 670 -20.38 6.63 -35.33
CA TRP A 670 -19.87 6.15 -36.63
C TRP A 670 -19.74 4.61 -36.69
N TYR A 671 -18.98 3.98 -35.78
CA TYR A 671 -19.04 2.53 -35.54
C TYR A 671 -19.71 2.24 -34.20
N ALA A 672 -20.92 1.69 -34.23
CA ALA A 672 -21.75 1.37 -33.06
C ALA A 672 -21.25 0.17 -32.23
N THR A 673 -19.94 0.01 -32.00
CA THR A 673 -19.34 -1.19 -31.36
C THR A 673 -19.10 -1.09 -29.85
N GLY A 674 -19.35 0.05 -29.21
CA GLY A 674 -19.33 0.15 -27.73
C GLY A 674 -19.17 1.57 -27.18
N PRO A 675 -19.29 1.78 -25.85
CA PRO A 675 -18.95 3.05 -25.21
C PRO A 675 -17.42 3.20 -25.15
N GLY A 676 -16.83 3.85 -26.15
CA GLY A 676 -15.43 4.26 -26.14
C GLY A 676 -15.28 5.78 -26.03
N LYS A 677 -14.04 6.26 -25.93
CA LYS A 677 -13.68 7.69 -25.93
C LYS A 677 -12.99 8.08 -27.25
N PRO A 678 -13.74 8.59 -28.25
CA PRO A 678 -13.12 9.22 -29.42
C PRO A 678 -12.26 10.42 -29.01
N TYR A 679 -11.06 10.53 -29.57
CA TYR A 679 -10.10 11.58 -29.22
C TYR A 679 -10.20 12.81 -30.13
N PHE A 680 -11.33 12.97 -30.83
CA PHE A 680 -11.53 14.05 -31.79
C PHE A 680 -11.31 15.43 -31.16
N LYS A 681 -11.86 15.64 -29.96
CA LYS A 681 -11.80 16.94 -29.28
C LYS A 681 -10.37 17.33 -28.92
N GLU A 682 -9.58 16.37 -28.48
CA GLU A 682 -8.20 16.53 -28.04
C GLU A 682 -7.22 16.67 -29.22
N CYS A 683 -7.44 15.91 -30.30
CA CYS A 683 -6.43 15.75 -31.36
C CYS A 683 -6.77 16.40 -32.71
N ASN A 684 -7.99 16.92 -32.92
CA ASN A 684 -8.36 17.50 -34.23
C ASN A 684 -7.40 18.61 -34.69
N ASN A 685 -6.89 19.43 -33.77
CA ASN A 685 -5.97 20.52 -34.13
C ASN A 685 -4.62 20.01 -34.61
N ASP A 686 -4.15 18.86 -34.12
CA ASP A 686 -2.93 18.21 -34.59
C ASP A 686 -3.07 17.70 -36.02
N VAL A 687 -4.18 17.00 -36.30
CA VAL A 687 -4.53 16.59 -37.67
C VAL A 687 -4.57 17.80 -38.60
N ILE A 688 -5.23 18.88 -38.19
CA ILE A 688 -5.36 20.10 -38.99
C ILE A 688 -3.99 20.75 -39.23
N GLN A 689 -3.17 20.90 -38.18
CA GLN A 689 -1.86 21.55 -38.30
C GLN A 689 -0.94 20.77 -39.23
N ARG A 690 -0.80 19.45 -39.03
CA ARG A 690 0.09 18.61 -39.84
C ARG A 690 -0.40 18.48 -41.28
N SER A 691 -1.71 18.40 -41.49
CA SER A 691 -2.32 18.37 -42.83
C SER A 691 -2.02 19.65 -43.61
N LYS A 692 -2.22 20.82 -42.98
CA LYS A 692 -1.84 22.12 -43.58
C LYS A 692 -0.35 22.17 -43.92
N SER A 693 0.52 21.67 -43.05
CA SER A 693 1.99 21.66 -43.27
C SER A 693 2.42 20.80 -44.47
N LYS A 694 1.62 19.79 -44.83
CA LYS A 694 1.87 18.88 -45.96
C LYS A 694 1.06 19.22 -47.21
N ASN A 695 0.36 20.36 -47.20
CA ASN A 695 -0.58 20.76 -48.26
C ASN A 695 -1.63 19.66 -48.56
N ILE A 696 -2.15 19.03 -47.51
CA ILE A 696 -3.28 18.09 -47.57
C ILE A 696 -4.52 18.81 -47.03
N ASN A 697 -5.68 18.59 -47.65
CA ASN A 697 -6.95 19.15 -47.21
C ASN A 697 -7.27 18.66 -45.76
N PRO A 698 -7.35 19.57 -44.77
CA PRO A 698 -7.58 19.17 -43.38
C PRO A 698 -8.91 18.47 -43.14
N ILE A 699 -9.97 18.86 -43.87
CA ILE A 699 -11.29 18.23 -43.77
C ILE A 699 -11.23 16.79 -44.30
N PHE A 700 -10.43 16.55 -45.34
CA PHE A 700 -10.19 15.20 -45.86
C PHE A 700 -9.46 14.32 -44.86
N ALA A 701 -8.38 14.81 -44.25
CA ALA A 701 -7.65 14.05 -43.25
C ALA A 701 -8.51 13.72 -42.01
N LEU A 702 -9.33 14.67 -41.55
CA LEU A 702 -10.31 14.42 -40.47
C LEU A 702 -11.36 13.40 -40.88
N ALA A 703 -11.87 13.45 -42.12
CA ALA A 703 -12.86 12.48 -42.60
C ALA A 703 -12.29 11.06 -42.65
N ILE A 704 -11.06 10.87 -43.13
CA ILE A 704 -10.38 9.56 -43.10
C ILE A 704 -10.17 9.08 -41.67
N TRP A 705 -9.76 9.98 -40.77
CA TRP A 705 -9.54 9.63 -39.37
C TRP A 705 -10.81 9.11 -38.68
N ILE A 706 -11.92 9.82 -38.87
CA ILE A 706 -13.24 9.41 -38.41
C ILE A 706 -13.63 8.08 -39.05
N HIS A 707 -13.47 7.97 -40.38
CA HIS A 707 -13.87 6.79 -41.13
C HIS A 707 -13.16 5.51 -40.68
N GLU A 708 -11.84 5.57 -40.55
CA GLU A 708 -11.00 4.38 -40.35
C GLU A 708 -10.84 3.96 -38.89
N SER A 709 -11.05 4.89 -37.95
CA SER A 709 -10.63 4.66 -36.57
C SER A 709 -11.53 5.31 -35.51
N ASP A 710 -12.70 5.84 -35.87
CA ASP A 710 -13.58 6.60 -34.98
C ASP A 710 -12.86 7.75 -34.27
N ALA A 711 -11.97 8.44 -35.00
CA ALA A 711 -11.05 9.39 -34.40
C ALA A 711 -10.18 8.75 -33.28
N SER A 712 -9.60 7.58 -33.62
CA SER A 712 -8.70 6.74 -32.84
C SER A 712 -9.24 6.27 -31.50
N ASN A 713 -10.49 5.78 -31.49
CA ASN A 713 -11.17 5.30 -30.30
C ASN A 713 -10.57 3.97 -29.80
N TYR A 714 -9.40 4.03 -29.14
CA TYR A 714 -8.66 2.86 -28.63
C TYR A 714 -9.44 2.05 -27.58
N GLU A 715 -10.48 2.65 -27.00
CA GLU A 715 -11.32 2.05 -25.96
C GLU A 715 -12.54 1.31 -26.55
N ALA A 716 -12.87 1.52 -27.83
CA ALA A 716 -14.05 0.90 -28.45
C ALA A 716 -13.83 -0.55 -28.90
N VAL A 717 -12.58 -1.02 -29.00
CA VAL A 717 -12.25 -2.33 -29.57
C VAL A 717 -11.12 -3.03 -28.82
N ASN A 718 -11.19 -4.36 -28.73
CA ASN A 718 -10.19 -5.20 -28.05
C ASN A 718 -9.02 -5.61 -28.96
N TYR A 719 -8.75 -4.88 -30.03
CA TYR A 719 -7.64 -5.12 -30.95
C TYR A 719 -6.92 -3.80 -31.27
N PRO A 720 -5.63 -3.84 -31.66
CA PRO A 720 -4.89 -2.63 -31.99
C PRO A 720 -5.56 -1.85 -33.13
N VAL A 721 -5.82 -0.56 -32.91
CA VAL A 721 -6.44 0.35 -33.85
C VAL A 721 -5.43 0.83 -34.88
N GLU A 722 -5.83 0.73 -36.14
CA GLU A 722 -5.12 1.26 -37.30
C GLU A 722 -5.58 2.71 -37.53
N ASP A 723 -4.94 3.65 -36.83
CA ASP A 723 -5.18 5.07 -37.00
C ASP A 723 -5.08 5.44 -38.49
N PHE A 724 -6.11 6.08 -39.04
CA PHE A 724 -6.17 6.43 -40.47
C PHE A 724 -6.02 5.24 -41.43
N GLY A 725 -6.29 4.00 -41.00
CA GLY A 725 -6.31 2.80 -41.83
C GLY A 725 -4.93 2.30 -42.25
N ILE A 726 -3.86 2.62 -41.51
CA ILE A 726 -2.49 2.19 -41.84
C ILE A 726 -2.21 0.78 -41.32
N HIS A 727 -2.31 -0.21 -42.21
CA HIS A 727 -2.10 -1.63 -41.89
C HIS A 727 -0.68 -2.14 -42.19
N GLY A 728 -0.18 -3.06 -41.34
CA GLY A 728 0.86 -4.03 -41.73
C GLY A 728 2.30 -3.51 -41.87
N ASN A 729 2.62 -2.32 -41.34
CA ASN A 729 3.97 -1.75 -41.42
C ASN A 729 4.67 -1.74 -40.03
N GLN A 730 5.72 -2.55 -39.87
CA GLN A 730 6.47 -2.64 -38.60
C GLN A 730 7.11 -1.32 -38.15
N SER A 731 7.40 -0.39 -39.08
CA SER A 731 7.96 0.93 -38.75
C SER A 731 6.89 1.96 -38.35
N VAL A 732 5.61 1.64 -38.55
CA VAL A 732 4.45 2.48 -38.26
C VAL A 732 3.45 1.62 -37.49
N PRO A 733 3.69 1.40 -36.18
CA PRO A 733 2.89 0.48 -35.38
C PRO A 733 1.45 0.98 -35.21
N THR A 734 0.54 0.04 -34.96
CA THR A 734 -0.85 0.32 -34.55
C THR A 734 -0.90 0.99 -33.17
N ASN A 735 -2.00 1.67 -32.84
CA ASN A 735 -2.14 2.53 -31.65
C ASN A 735 -1.02 3.58 -31.51
N ASN A 736 -0.62 4.18 -32.62
CA ASN A 736 0.40 5.22 -32.66
C ASN A 736 -0.04 6.32 -33.63
N PHE A 737 -1.01 7.11 -33.17
CA PHE A 737 -1.61 8.22 -33.92
C PHE A 737 -0.57 9.08 -34.63
N SER A 738 0.49 9.50 -33.95
CA SER A 738 1.49 10.41 -34.53
C SER A 738 2.23 9.78 -35.72
N LYS A 739 2.72 8.54 -35.58
CA LYS A 739 3.42 7.85 -36.67
C LYS A 739 2.48 7.50 -37.83
N GLN A 740 1.25 7.07 -37.52
CA GLN A 740 0.26 6.72 -38.54
C GLN A 740 -0.24 7.95 -39.30
N LEU A 741 -0.50 9.08 -38.63
CA LEU A 741 -0.83 10.36 -39.28
C LEU A 741 0.30 10.84 -40.18
N ASP A 742 1.55 10.85 -39.67
CA ASP A 742 2.71 11.27 -40.46
C ASP A 742 2.90 10.41 -41.71
N PHE A 743 2.67 9.09 -41.59
CA PHE A 743 2.71 8.18 -42.73
C PHE A 743 1.57 8.47 -43.72
N PHE A 744 0.33 8.56 -43.22
CA PHE A 744 -0.87 8.85 -44.02
C PHE A 744 -0.72 10.14 -44.86
N LEU A 745 -0.23 11.23 -44.27
CA LEU A 745 -0.08 12.52 -44.96
C LEU A 745 0.92 12.49 -46.11
N ASN A 746 1.80 11.49 -46.19
CA ASN A 746 2.71 11.30 -47.33
C ASN A 746 2.11 10.44 -48.46
N LEU A 747 1.01 9.71 -48.21
CA LEU A 747 0.40 8.81 -49.20
C LEU A 747 -0.13 9.53 -50.45
N PRO A 748 -0.86 10.66 -50.37
CA PRO A 748 -1.38 11.32 -51.58
C PRO A 748 -0.30 11.71 -52.59
N SER A 749 0.82 12.26 -52.12
CA SER A 749 1.94 12.62 -53.01
C SER A 749 2.62 11.38 -53.62
N SER A 750 2.79 10.33 -52.81
CA SER A 750 3.36 9.05 -53.27
C SER A 750 2.48 8.36 -54.32
N TYR A 751 1.16 8.32 -54.09
CA TYR A 751 0.20 7.68 -54.99
C TYR A 751 0.03 8.47 -56.29
N ALA A 752 -0.01 9.79 -56.23
CA ALA A 752 -0.04 10.63 -57.43
C ALA A 752 1.20 10.40 -58.31
N ALA A 753 2.39 10.30 -57.71
CA ALA A 753 3.62 10.03 -58.43
C ALA A 753 3.63 8.62 -59.06
N LYS A 754 3.13 7.61 -58.33
CA LYS A 754 3.11 6.21 -58.79
C LYS A 754 2.06 5.96 -59.88
N CYS A 755 0.89 6.59 -59.79
CA CYS A 755 -0.24 6.34 -60.69
C CYS A 755 -0.35 7.34 -61.84
N GLY A 756 0.36 8.47 -61.77
CA GLY A 756 0.31 9.51 -62.81
C GLY A 756 -1.06 10.19 -62.94
N LYS A 757 -1.97 9.97 -61.99
CA LYS A 757 -3.36 10.45 -62.03
C LYS A 757 -3.80 10.88 -60.62
N LYS A 758 -4.47 12.03 -60.55
CA LYS A 758 -4.97 12.64 -59.31
C LYS A 758 -6.50 12.71 -59.33
N ASP A 759 -7.13 11.59 -58.98
CA ASP A 759 -8.57 11.54 -58.70
C ASP A 759 -8.86 10.60 -57.52
N MET A 760 -10.01 10.80 -56.88
CA MET A 760 -10.40 10.11 -55.64
C MET A 760 -10.50 8.59 -55.84
N ASN A 761 -10.98 8.12 -57.00
CA ASN A 761 -11.05 6.69 -57.28
C ASN A 761 -9.65 6.06 -57.35
N THR A 762 -8.70 6.75 -57.98
CA THR A 762 -7.29 6.30 -57.99
C THR A 762 -6.66 6.35 -56.59
N PHE A 763 -6.96 7.36 -55.77
CA PHE A 763 -6.49 7.40 -54.38
C PHE A 763 -7.02 6.22 -53.57
N ILE A 764 -8.34 6.02 -53.52
CA ILE A 764 -8.98 4.94 -52.76
C ILE A 764 -8.51 3.57 -53.27
N SER A 765 -8.40 3.38 -54.60
CA SER A 765 -7.90 2.14 -55.19
C SER A 765 -6.49 1.79 -54.70
N MET A 766 -5.59 2.78 -54.64
CA MET A 766 -4.25 2.58 -54.09
C MET A 766 -4.25 2.37 -52.57
N PHE A 767 -5.08 3.12 -51.86
CA PHE A 767 -5.18 3.09 -50.40
C PHE A 767 -5.70 1.75 -49.88
N TRP A 768 -6.74 1.19 -50.51
CA TRP A 768 -7.34 -0.08 -50.11
C TRP A 768 -6.69 -1.31 -50.75
N PHE A 769 -6.30 -1.21 -52.02
CA PHE A 769 -5.90 -2.39 -52.80
C PHE A 769 -4.45 -2.36 -53.31
N GLY A 770 -3.72 -1.26 -53.10
CA GLY A 770 -2.31 -1.14 -53.48
C GLY A 770 -2.04 -0.96 -54.99
N HIS A 771 -3.07 -0.73 -55.82
CA HIS A 771 -2.95 -0.54 -57.26
C HIS A 771 -3.88 0.56 -57.81
N CYS A 772 -3.52 1.16 -58.95
CA CYS A 772 -4.00 2.49 -59.38
C CYS A 772 -5.44 2.57 -59.93
N SER A 773 -6.07 1.43 -60.20
CA SER A 773 -7.42 1.33 -60.75
C SER A 773 -8.04 -0.01 -60.34
N PRO A 774 -9.35 -0.11 -60.09
CA PRO A 774 -10.00 -1.36 -59.71
C PRO A 774 -9.91 -2.40 -60.83
N ILE A 775 -9.52 -3.62 -60.51
CA ILE A 775 -9.33 -4.72 -61.47
C ILE A 775 -10.58 -5.57 -61.69
N ASN A 776 -11.61 -5.42 -60.85
CA ASN A 776 -12.86 -6.16 -60.94
C ASN A 776 -14.06 -5.32 -60.47
N GLN A 777 -15.28 -5.83 -60.68
CA GLN A 777 -16.52 -5.11 -60.31
C GLN A 777 -16.65 -4.92 -58.80
N ASN A 778 -16.24 -5.91 -58.00
CA ASN A 778 -16.30 -5.84 -56.54
C ASN A 778 -15.44 -4.69 -55.98
N GLU A 779 -14.25 -4.44 -56.53
CA GLU A 779 -13.44 -3.29 -56.14
C GLU A 779 -14.05 -1.96 -56.55
N LYS A 780 -14.72 -1.89 -57.72
CA LYS A 780 -15.48 -0.69 -58.12
C LYS A 780 -16.62 -0.40 -57.15
N ASP A 781 -17.33 -1.44 -56.72
CA ASP A 781 -18.43 -1.33 -55.78
C ASP A 781 -17.93 -0.88 -54.39
N LYS A 782 -16.80 -1.43 -53.92
CA LYS A 782 -16.13 -1.01 -52.68
C LYS A 782 -15.65 0.44 -52.72
N ILE A 783 -15.02 0.87 -53.82
CA ILE A 783 -14.62 2.28 -53.99
C ILE A 783 -15.84 3.19 -53.94
N SER A 784 -16.95 2.77 -54.56
CA SER A 784 -18.21 3.53 -54.55
C SER A 784 -18.80 3.62 -53.15
N SER A 785 -18.81 2.52 -52.38
CA SER A 785 -19.25 2.51 -50.99
C SER A 785 -18.41 3.45 -50.13
N TYR A 786 -17.10 3.29 -50.17
CA TYR A 786 -16.16 4.12 -49.41
C TYR A 786 -16.30 5.61 -49.74
N THR A 787 -16.49 5.93 -51.02
CA THR A 787 -16.73 7.31 -51.46
C THR A 787 -18.06 7.85 -50.94
N ASN A 788 -19.10 7.03 -50.85
CA ASN A 788 -20.38 7.43 -50.26
C ASN A 788 -20.26 7.68 -48.75
N ASP A 789 -19.51 6.84 -48.04
CA ASP A 789 -19.25 6.98 -46.60
C ASP A 789 -18.50 8.28 -46.30
N LEU A 790 -17.46 8.60 -47.10
CA LEU A 790 -16.76 9.88 -47.01
C LEU A 790 -17.66 11.07 -47.35
N ASN A 791 -18.52 10.97 -48.38
CA ASN A 791 -19.49 12.03 -48.70
C ASN A 791 -20.49 12.25 -47.57
N PHE A 792 -20.92 11.19 -46.89
CA PHE A 792 -21.78 11.30 -45.71
C PHE A 792 -21.05 12.03 -44.58
N ILE A 793 -19.82 11.62 -44.23
CA ILE A 793 -19.03 12.31 -43.21
C ILE A 793 -18.87 13.79 -43.57
N TYR A 794 -18.54 14.11 -44.83
CA TYR A 794 -18.44 15.49 -45.31
C TYR A 794 -19.73 16.29 -45.16
N SER A 795 -20.88 15.69 -45.46
CA SER A 795 -22.18 16.36 -45.31
C SER A 795 -22.49 16.76 -43.86
N VAL A 796 -21.87 16.07 -42.90
CA VAL A 796 -22.04 16.27 -41.45
C VAL A 796 -20.97 17.23 -40.90
N ILE A 797 -19.68 16.96 -41.17
CA ILE A 797 -18.58 17.74 -40.59
C ILE A 797 -18.30 19.04 -41.35
N ALA A 798 -18.72 19.15 -42.61
CA ALA A 798 -18.45 20.31 -43.45
C ALA A 798 -19.63 20.59 -44.42
N PRO A 799 -20.82 20.94 -43.88
CA PRO A 799 -22.03 21.09 -44.69
C PRO A 799 -21.84 22.14 -45.80
N GLY A 800 -22.14 21.75 -47.04
CA GLY A 800 -21.97 22.60 -48.22
C GLY A 800 -20.57 22.58 -48.84
N ILE A 801 -19.61 21.84 -48.28
CA ILE A 801 -18.31 21.58 -48.90
C ILE A 801 -18.34 20.18 -49.54
N ALA A 802 -18.03 20.12 -50.84
CA ALA A 802 -17.92 18.85 -51.54
C ALA A 802 -16.59 18.14 -51.21
N LEU A 803 -16.62 16.80 -51.17
CA LEU A 803 -15.41 15.98 -51.13
C LEU A 803 -14.46 16.40 -52.26
N PRO A 804 -13.17 16.66 -51.99
CA PRO A 804 -12.26 17.13 -53.03
C PRO A 804 -11.99 16.02 -54.05
N ASN A 805 -11.68 16.40 -55.29
CA ASN A 805 -11.31 15.45 -56.34
C ASN A 805 -10.04 14.66 -56.01
N TYR A 806 -9.18 15.17 -55.12
CA TYR A 806 -7.98 14.49 -54.61
C TYR A 806 -7.61 15.06 -53.22
N PRO A 807 -6.85 14.35 -52.35
CA PRO A 807 -6.55 14.81 -50.99
C PRO A 807 -5.74 16.11 -50.83
N ASN A 808 -5.08 16.62 -51.88
CA ASN A 808 -4.18 17.78 -51.82
C ASN A 808 -4.57 18.96 -52.71
#